data_AF-A0A1W1CC23-F1
#
_entry.id   AF-A0A1W1CC23-F1
#
_cell.length_a   1.000
_cell.length_b   1.000
_cell.length_c   1.000
_cell.angle_alpha   90.00
_cell.angle_beta   90.00
_cell.angle_gamma   90.00
#
_symmetry.space_group_name_H-M   'P 1'
#
loop_
_entity.id
_entity.type
_entity.pdbx_description
1 polymer ?
#
loop_
_entity_poly.entity_id
_entity_poly.type
_entity_poly.pdbx_seq_one_letter_code
_entity_poly.pdbx_strand_id
1 'polypeptide(L)'
;MKFIFIVIQLILLSSWLNGYVLEAYVNSSSDDVEERLDDHSIYRDSSDLEFVYDEGRAQKVGIRFSSVEIPPDATVTKAYIQFTVDEAYSGQTNLVVVGEASANPSTYTSTAGDVTNRAETTSSVEWSSVPAWPTVDERGVDQRTPSLVDIVNELIGQSGWQSGNAMAFMIKAGADCTDSDCRRTAVSYDKDRYRVPVLHIEFTTPSYTFTKPKANYTFDECVWDGTQSEIKDSSGNGYSGQSVSASTPSTINTSADGVVHRYGDFSTDNTADFVELDPSSIDGLDDFTISLWYKTGSAATGSVQTLFDSQQSGKPQDQDYDMAELRISNNNQIVINLGDQSYYYIDMPSDINLIDNQWHHLVWRRSTDSGNNNCIFVDGKKIECINRTFVSTLGVSYFEMGQEMDGVPSSGGSFDLNQNFEGMIDEVKIYSKALEWREISDIYDNESLSNNYDGTKRVKTICLQAYSDYLFIDRNSATSANVLDNDIGRDISVISNTAPANGTLSGVDADGSYRYTPNGGFLGRDSFTYTIKDIEDNNSTATVFVSVVDSTLVAEYRFDECQFDNANGDDVIDNSLNRLNGSTYPTTDGVAKADSSNIICKGASFDGDDDYIEVADDPKLNITGSMSVSFWVYPQGDAMEQSYVEKYDNSSGWRVWYKKTWSFSTFSITDRIYFDLYIDGTREQVYIEDLENWLNNWHFITAVYKKDARMKLFIRDEVGNKVRSRINVSGDITTSNKPLIMGKNYQDKYYFEGKLDEVKIWSRALRRVQVVDIYTNESEKRDWYDDNKTRVCNVCQCNSLANKSMLIGLQSDFRNMSSGKDVLSILGDDFNATYGSDWKLWGRVYDISSSNSARYQALLDTDDLEFGKAYWLVNAMANDVNYSANLKTMDFNDTIRSYPACQSKNGKCILVDLVEPNGTDVGGPYIYTMASLPISKPIYLKDIRVVIDDEVYTPTEAEALGRLYNSTIWRYDQDGKNYTSLAPNTPGIPNTIEPCRGYWIELDKNSAGKDVKLLIPQE
;
A
#
# COMPACT_ATOMS: atom_id res chain seq x y z
N MET A 1 2.51 -17.79 -24.09
CA MET A 1 2.52 -17.72 -22.61
C MET A 1 1.25 -18.27 -21.93
N LYS A 2 0.47 -19.17 -22.57
CA LYS A 2 -0.70 -19.85 -21.98
C LYS A 2 -0.67 -21.39 -22.13
N PHE A 3 0.44 -21.95 -22.63
CA PHE A 3 0.60 -23.39 -22.87
C PHE A 3 1.46 -24.10 -21.81
N ILE A 4 2.20 -23.35 -20.97
CA ILE A 4 3.06 -23.90 -19.91
C ILE A 4 2.25 -24.22 -18.63
N PHE A 5 1.03 -23.69 -18.49
CA PHE A 5 0.21 -23.86 -17.28
C PHE A 5 -0.62 -25.15 -17.23
N ILE A 6 -0.65 -25.98 -18.28
CA ILE A 6 -1.55 -27.15 -18.36
C ILE A 6 -0.84 -28.49 -18.06
N VAL A 7 0.49 -28.53 -18.07
CA VAL A 7 1.23 -29.80 -17.84
C VAL A 7 1.33 -30.16 -16.35
N ILE A 8 1.39 -29.17 -15.45
CA ILE A 8 1.54 -29.41 -14.00
C ILE A 8 0.22 -29.89 -13.35
N GLN A 9 -0.94 -29.59 -13.96
CA GLN A 9 -2.25 -29.93 -13.38
C GLN A 9 -2.71 -31.38 -13.65
N LEU A 10 -1.97 -32.17 -14.45
CA LEU A 10 -2.29 -33.59 -14.69
C LEU A 10 -1.56 -34.59 -13.77
N ILE A 11 -0.68 -34.12 -12.87
CA ILE A 11 0.11 -35.00 -11.98
C ILE A 11 -0.66 -35.39 -10.70
N LEU A 12 -1.78 -34.73 -10.36
CA LEU A 12 -2.48 -34.94 -9.08
C LEU A 12 -3.72 -35.85 -9.13
N LEU A 13 -3.82 -36.77 -10.10
CA LEU A 13 -4.84 -37.83 -10.11
C LEU A 13 -4.28 -39.18 -10.60
N SER A 14 -3.20 -39.66 -9.99
CA SER A 14 -2.89 -41.10 -9.97
C SER A 14 -1.96 -41.47 -8.81
N SER A 15 -2.43 -41.29 -7.57
CA SER A 15 -1.88 -42.13 -6.49
C SER A 15 -2.23 -43.58 -6.83
N TRP A 16 -1.24 -44.48 -6.71
CA TRP A 16 -1.21 -45.88 -7.16
C TRP A 16 -0.67 -46.12 -8.58
N LEU A 17 0.53 -45.59 -8.87
CA LEU A 17 1.70 -46.26 -9.48
C LEU A 17 2.75 -45.14 -9.74
N ASN A 18 3.94 -45.21 -9.14
CA ASN A 18 5.01 -44.19 -9.26
C ASN A 18 5.65 -44.12 -10.67
N GLY A 19 4.85 -44.04 -11.74
CA GLY A 19 5.31 -43.94 -13.13
C GLY A 19 5.26 -42.51 -13.63
N TYR A 20 6.43 -41.97 -14.02
CA TYR A 20 6.60 -40.68 -14.67
C TYR A 20 6.72 -40.88 -16.18
N VAL A 21 6.25 -39.90 -16.97
CA VAL A 21 6.40 -39.87 -18.44
C VAL A 21 7.07 -38.55 -18.82
N LEU A 22 8.17 -38.63 -19.56
CA LEU A 22 8.93 -37.51 -20.10
C LEU A 22 8.94 -37.56 -21.63
N GLU A 23 8.67 -36.43 -22.26
CA GLU A 23 8.88 -36.22 -23.69
C GLU A 23 9.90 -35.10 -23.89
N ALA A 24 11.06 -35.42 -24.48
CA ALA A 24 12.09 -34.46 -24.83
C ALA A 24 12.13 -34.25 -26.35
N TYR A 25 12.36 -33.01 -26.77
CA TYR A 25 12.26 -32.56 -28.16
C TYR A 25 13.60 -32.05 -28.68
N VAL A 26 13.84 -32.20 -29.98
CA VAL A 26 14.91 -31.48 -30.68
C VAL A 26 14.53 -30.00 -30.75
N ASN A 27 15.40 -29.11 -30.27
CA ASN A 27 15.07 -27.69 -30.06
C ASN A 27 15.86 -26.71 -30.92
N SER A 28 16.85 -27.17 -31.69
CA SER A 28 17.65 -26.33 -32.57
C SER A 28 18.19 -27.11 -33.76
N SER A 29 18.57 -26.42 -34.82
CA SER A 29 19.26 -26.98 -36.00
C SER A 29 20.64 -27.60 -35.68
N SER A 30 21.16 -27.39 -34.47
CA SER A 30 22.38 -28.05 -33.99
C SER A 30 22.10 -29.28 -33.13
N ASP A 31 20.84 -29.64 -32.95
CA ASP A 31 20.45 -30.81 -32.17
C ASP A 31 20.14 -32.02 -33.05
N ASP A 32 19.85 -31.86 -34.34
CA ASP A 32 19.75 -32.95 -35.30
C ASP A 32 20.60 -32.69 -36.54
N VAL A 33 21.47 -33.63 -36.90
CA VAL A 33 22.47 -33.44 -37.94
C VAL A 33 22.72 -34.72 -38.74
N GLU A 34 23.19 -34.53 -39.96
CA GLU A 34 23.63 -35.62 -40.84
C GLU A 34 25.13 -35.52 -41.11
N GLU A 35 25.85 -36.62 -40.90
CA GLU A 35 27.26 -36.72 -41.26
C GLU A 35 27.45 -37.66 -42.45
N ARG A 36 28.06 -37.17 -43.53
CA ARG A 36 28.50 -38.00 -44.66
C ARG A 36 29.75 -38.79 -44.31
N LEU A 37 29.77 -40.10 -44.56
CA LEU A 37 30.86 -40.98 -44.11
C LEU A 37 32.09 -41.02 -45.03
N ASP A 38 31.98 -40.49 -46.25
CA ASP A 38 33.09 -40.48 -47.22
C ASP A 38 33.99 -39.24 -47.10
N ASP A 39 33.44 -38.09 -46.69
CA ASP A 39 34.18 -36.84 -46.47
C ASP A 39 34.02 -36.24 -45.05
N HIS A 40 33.21 -36.86 -44.18
CA HIS A 40 32.92 -36.43 -42.82
C HIS A 40 32.26 -35.05 -42.72
N SER A 41 31.66 -34.54 -43.80
CA SER A 41 30.92 -33.28 -43.77
C SER A 41 29.64 -33.39 -42.94
N ILE A 42 29.33 -32.34 -42.17
CA ILE A 42 28.15 -32.23 -41.31
C ILE A 42 27.14 -31.27 -41.92
N TYR A 43 25.88 -31.70 -42.01
CA TYR A 43 24.74 -30.88 -42.41
C TYR A 43 23.87 -30.62 -41.18
N ARG A 44 23.71 -29.33 -40.84
CA ARG A 44 22.95 -28.82 -39.69
C ARG A 44 21.69 -28.07 -40.09
N ASP A 45 21.40 -28.06 -41.38
CA ASP A 45 20.31 -27.29 -42.01
C ASP A 45 19.59 -28.15 -43.05
N SER A 46 19.72 -29.48 -42.92
CA SER A 46 19.03 -30.43 -43.78
C SER A 46 17.53 -30.38 -43.54
N SER A 47 16.74 -30.52 -44.60
CA SER A 47 15.28 -30.59 -44.49
C SER A 47 14.79 -31.93 -43.96
N ASP A 48 15.68 -32.89 -43.82
CA ASP A 48 15.38 -34.27 -43.52
C ASP A 48 16.53 -34.91 -42.75
N LEU A 49 16.21 -36.07 -42.15
CA LEU A 49 17.17 -36.95 -41.51
C LEU A 49 17.15 -38.29 -42.25
N GLU A 50 18.13 -38.49 -43.11
CA GLU A 50 18.31 -39.65 -43.96
C GLU A 50 19.11 -40.70 -43.20
N PHE A 51 18.40 -41.69 -42.70
CA PHE A 51 19.05 -42.82 -42.05
C PHE A 51 19.80 -43.63 -43.11
N VAL A 52 21.12 -43.64 -42.96
CA VAL A 52 22.13 -44.42 -43.68
C VAL A 52 22.48 -43.94 -45.09
N TYR A 53 21.55 -43.54 -45.94
CA TYR A 53 21.88 -43.12 -47.31
C TYR A 53 21.08 -41.91 -47.81
N ASP A 54 21.82 -40.93 -48.32
CA ASP A 54 21.34 -39.76 -49.07
C ASP A 54 22.01 -39.75 -50.46
N GLU A 55 21.21 -39.73 -51.52
CA GLU A 55 21.65 -39.80 -52.92
C GLU A 55 22.72 -40.90 -53.21
N GLY A 56 22.69 -42.00 -52.45
CA GLY A 56 23.64 -43.12 -52.56
C GLY A 56 24.97 -42.94 -51.82
N ARG A 57 25.13 -41.89 -51.01
CA ARG A 57 26.27 -41.68 -50.11
C ARG A 57 25.89 -42.10 -48.69
N ALA A 58 26.77 -42.85 -48.04
CA ALA A 58 26.52 -43.36 -46.69
C ALA A 58 26.62 -42.25 -45.64
N GLN A 59 25.75 -42.28 -44.64
CA GLN A 59 25.65 -41.26 -43.60
C GLN A 59 25.44 -41.85 -42.20
N LYS A 60 25.74 -41.04 -41.17
CA LYS A 60 25.41 -41.27 -39.77
C LYS A 60 24.64 -40.04 -39.25
N VAL A 61 23.49 -40.26 -38.64
CA VAL A 61 22.63 -39.17 -38.13
C VAL A 61 22.86 -39.01 -36.62
N GLY A 62 23.04 -37.78 -36.16
CA GLY A 62 23.09 -37.42 -34.74
C GLY A 62 21.83 -36.70 -34.31
N ILE A 63 21.26 -37.04 -33.15
CA ILE A 63 20.04 -36.45 -32.60
C ILE A 63 20.23 -36.20 -31.11
N ARG A 64 20.08 -34.97 -30.67
CA ARG A 64 20.28 -34.48 -29.32
C ARG A 64 18.97 -33.92 -28.78
N PHE A 65 18.68 -34.26 -27.54
CA PHE A 65 17.54 -33.77 -26.77
C PHE A 65 18.11 -32.95 -25.61
N SER A 66 17.82 -31.65 -25.58
CA SER A 66 18.24 -30.78 -24.48
C SER A 66 17.31 -30.94 -23.27
N SER A 67 17.80 -30.68 -22.06
CA SER A 67 16.95 -30.58 -20.87
C SER A 67 16.16 -31.86 -20.56
N VAL A 68 16.84 -33.01 -20.52
CA VAL A 68 16.20 -34.30 -20.22
C VAL A 68 16.08 -34.46 -18.70
N GLU A 69 14.90 -34.19 -18.16
CA GLU A 69 14.59 -34.17 -16.71
C GLU A 69 14.43 -35.59 -16.13
N ILE A 70 15.51 -36.37 -16.12
CA ILE A 70 15.55 -37.71 -15.51
C ILE A 70 16.55 -37.74 -14.35
N PRO A 71 16.09 -38.10 -13.13
CA PRO A 71 16.95 -38.37 -11.98
C PRO A 71 17.99 -39.48 -12.24
N PRO A 72 19.22 -39.37 -11.71
CA PRO A 72 20.25 -40.42 -11.85
C PRO A 72 19.88 -41.77 -11.20
N ASP A 73 18.96 -41.77 -10.22
CA ASP A 73 18.45 -42.98 -9.54
C ASP A 73 17.13 -43.50 -10.13
N ALA A 74 16.66 -42.90 -11.22
CA ALA A 74 15.47 -43.35 -11.92
C ALA A 74 15.68 -44.75 -12.50
N THR A 75 14.66 -45.60 -12.36
CA THR A 75 14.59 -46.85 -13.12
C THR A 75 13.76 -46.59 -14.37
N VAL A 76 14.43 -46.55 -15.53
CA VAL A 76 13.74 -46.39 -16.82
C VAL A 76 13.01 -47.69 -17.15
N THR A 77 11.71 -47.57 -17.38
CA THR A 77 10.82 -48.71 -17.68
C THR A 77 10.46 -48.80 -19.16
N LYS A 78 10.56 -47.68 -19.88
CA LYS A 78 10.33 -47.60 -21.33
C LYS A 78 11.07 -46.41 -21.90
N ALA A 79 11.69 -46.57 -23.06
CA ALA A 79 12.26 -45.46 -23.81
C ALA A 79 12.22 -45.73 -25.31
N TYR A 80 11.89 -44.74 -26.13
CA TYR A 80 11.98 -44.81 -27.60
C TYR A 80 12.04 -43.40 -28.20
N ILE A 81 12.58 -43.28 -29.41
CA ILE A 81 12.44 -42.05 -30.21
C ILE A 81 11.31 -42.25 -31.21
N GLN A 82 10.37 -41.30 -31.25
CA GLN A 82 9.29 -41.23 -32.23
C GLN A 82 9.69 -40.31 -33.38
N PHE A 83 9.66 -40.84 -34.60
CA PHE A 83 9.88 -40.08 -35.83
C PHE A 83 8.57 -39.77 -36.55
N THR A 84 8.62 -38.76 -37.42
CA THR A 84 7.59 -38.45 -38.42
C THR A 84 8.20 -38.71 -39.80
N VAL A 85 7.50 -39.43 -40.68
CA VAL A 85 7.99 -39.74 -42.03
C VAL A 85 8.11 -38.48 -42.86
N ASP A 86 9.25 -38.30 -43.52
CA ASP A 86 9.48 -37.19 -44.44
C ASP A 86 9.37 -37.60 -45.92
N GLU A 87 10.01 -38.72 -46.26
CA GLU A 87 9.92 -39.33 -47.59
C GLU A 87 9.38 -40.75 -47.52
N ALA A 88 8.52 -41.10 -48.48
CA ALA A 88 7.95 -42.43 -48.57
C ALA A 88 9.00 -43.44 -49.07
N TYR A 89 9.34 -44.41 -48.24
CA TYR A 89 10.30 -45.46 -48.57
C TYR A 89 9.87 -46.82 -48.01
N SER A 90 9.97 -47.88 -48.84
CA SER A 90 9.45 -49.22 -48.50
C SER A 90 10.46 -50.36 -48.65
N GLY A 91 11.70 -50.07 -49.06
CA GLY A 91 12.77 -51.06 -49.10
C GLY A 91 13.11 -51.58 -47.71
N GLN A 92 13.66 -52.78 -47.65
CA GLN A 92 14.13 -53.38 -46.41
C GLN A 92 15.30 -52.56 -45.86
N THR A 93 15.27 -52.21 -44.58
CA THR A 93 16.40 -51.55 -43.92
C THR A 93 16.60 -52.08 -42.51
N ASN A 94 17.85 -52.02 -42.06
CA ASN A 94 18.28 -52.37 -40.71
C ASN A 94 19.13 -51.20 -40.20
N LEU A 95 18.82 -50.71 -39.01
CA LEU A 95 19.51 -49.58 -38.38
C LEU A 95 20.06 -50.00 -37.02
N VAL A 96 21.06 -49.27 -36.53
CA VAL A 96 21.56 -49.38 -35.16
C VAL A 96 21.43 -48.04 -34.48
N VAL A 97 20.87 -48.04 -33.29
CA VAL A 97 20.80 -46.87 -32.41
C VAL A 97 21.81 -47.03 -31.28
N VAL A 98 22.64 -46.01 -31.08
CA VAL A 98 23.59 -45.88 -29.95
C VAL A 98 23.40 -44.53 -29.28
N GLY A 99 23.77 -44.40 -28.00
CA GLY A 99 23.89 -43.12 -27.33
C GLY A 99 25.29 -42.53 -27.48
N GLU A 100 25.45 -41.23 -27.23
CA GLU A 100 26.75 -40.62 -26.96
C GLU A 100 27.16 -40.89 -25.51
N ALA A 101 28.31 -41.51 -25.27
CA ALA A 101 28.86 -41.79 -23.95
C ALA A 101 29.40 -40.51 -23.27
N SER A 102 28.51 -39.55 -23.02
CA SER A 102 28.76 -38.31 -22.31
C SER A 102 27.56 -37.99 -21.40
N ALA A 103 27.84 -37.56 -20.17
CA ALA A 103 26.82 -37.21 -19.20
C ALA A 103 26.05 -35.91 -19.55
N ASN A 104 26.61 -35.06 -20.41
CA ASN A 104 25.95 -33.87 -20.94
C ASN A 104 26.53 -33.49 -22.32
N PRO A 105 26.07 -34.12 -23.41
CA PRO A 105 26.51 -33.84 -24.77
C PRO A 105 26.36 -32.37 -25.16
N SER A 106 27.40 -31.82 -25.80
CA SER A 106 27.33 -30.51 -26.45
C SER A 106 26.53 -30.57 -27.75
N THR A 107 26.02 -29.41 -28.19
CA THR A 107 25.38 -29.26 -29.51
C THR A 107 26.34 -29.64 -30.64
N TYR A 108 25.83 -30.14 -31.76
CA TYR A 108 26.64 -30.45 -32.94
C TYR A 108 27.16 -29.18 -33.62
N THR A 109 28.38 -29.27 -34.16
CA THR A 109 29.08 -28.21 -34.90
C THR A 109 29.28 -28.60 -36.36
N SER A 110 29.72 -27.67 -37.20
CA SER A 110 30.08 -27.96 -38.60
C SER A 110 31.48 -28.58 -38.74
N THR A 111 32.10 -29.03 -37.65
CA THR A 111 33.42 -29.66 -37.67
C THR A 111 33.32 -31.03 -38.31
N ALA A 112 34.19 -31.32 -39.28
CA ALA A 112 34.16 -32.61 -39.95
C ALA A 112 34.35 -33.76 -38.93
N GLY A 113 33.44 -34.73 -38.95
CA GLY A 113 33.48 -35.89 -38.06
C GLY A 113 32.87 -35.66 -36.67
N ASP A 114 32.10 -34.60 -36.43
CA ASP A 114 31.52 -34.33 -35.11
C ASP A 114 30.68 -35.50 -34.58
N VAL A 115 29.89 -36.17 -35.44
CA VAL A 115 29.05 -37.31 -35.03
C VAL A 115 29.89 -38.58 -34.90
N THR A 116 30.80 -38.86 -35.84
CA THR A 116 31.61 -40.10 -35.84
C THR A 116 32.71 -40.12 -34.77
N ASN A 117 33.22 -38.95 -34.35
CA ASN A 117 34.25 -38.85 -33.32
C ASN A 117 33.70 -38.88 -31.89
N ARG A 118 32.39 -38.74 -31.70
CA ARG A 118 31.74 -38.86 -30.38
C ARG A 118 31.79 -40.31 -29.89
N ALA A 119 32.19 -40.49 -28.64
CA ALA A 119 32.23 -41.80 -28.02
C ALA A 119 30.82 -42.40 -27.96
N GLU A 120 30.66 -43.65 -28.36
CA GLU A 120 29.37 -44.35 -28.32
C GLU A 120 29.19 -45.07 -26.98
N THR A 121 27.94 -45.22 -26.55
CA THR A 121 27.58 -46.10 -25.42
C THR A 121 27.97 -47.55 -25.71
N THR A 122 28.24 -48.31 -24.65
CA THR A 122 28.45 -49.76 -24.74
C THR A 122 27.17 -50.51 -25.08
N SER A 123 26.03 -50.02 -24.57
CA SER A 123 24.69 -50.47 -24.95
C SER A 123 24.35 -49.93 -26.33
N SER A 124 23.74 -50.80 -27.14
CA SER A 124 23.26 -50.47 -28.49
C SER A 124 22.00 -51.25 -28.77
N VAL A 125 21.17 -50.72 -29.67
CA VAL A 125 19.89 -51.32 -30.03
C VAL A 125 19.86 -51.56 -31.53
N GLU A 126 19.75 -52.83 -31.92
CA GLU A 126 19.49 -53.23 -33.29
C GLU A 126 18.03 -52.97 -33.65
N TRP A 127 17.80 -52.13 -34.65
CA TRP A 127 16.50 -51.90 -35.25
C TRP A 127 16.40 -52.73 -36.54
N SER A 128 16.26 -54.04 -36.35
CA SER A 128 16.16 -55.00 -37.45
C SER A 128 14.78 -54.96 -38.10
N SER A 129 14.74 -55.09 -39.43
CA SER A 129 13.51 -55.08 -40.24
C SER A 129 12.63 -53.86 -39.96
N VAL A 130 13.23 -52.67 -40.05
CA VAL A 130 12.50 -51.40 -39.84
C VAL A 130 11.25 -51.40 -40.74
N PRO A 131 10.04 -51.18 -40.19
CA PRO A 131 8.81 -51.14 -40.98
C PRO A 131 8.91 -50.19 -42.18
N ALA A 132 8.19 -50.51 -43.26
CA ALA A 132 8.08 -49.61 -44.40
C ALA A 132 7.42 -48.30 -43.96
N TRP A 133 7.88 -47.16 -44.50
CA TRP A 133 7.30 -45.83 -44.27
C TRP A 133 6.65 -45.36 -45.57
N PRO A 134 5.48 -45.89 -45.96
CA PRO A 134 4.89 -45.63 -47.28
C PRO A 134 4.18 -44.28 -47.39
N THR A 135 3.94 -43.60 -46.26
CA THR A 135 3.10 -42.40 -46.18
C THR A 135 3.88 -41.26 -45.55
N VAL A 136 4.07 -40.17 -46.29
CA VAL A 136 4.63 -38.91 -45.76
C VAL A 136 3.75 -38.38 -44.63
N ASP A 137 4.36 -37.79 -43.61
CA ASP A 137 3.74 -37.26 -42.38
C ASP A 137 3.18 -38.33 -41.43
N GLU A 138 3.35 -39.62 -41.73
CA GLU A 138 2.93 -40.68 -40.84
C GLU A 138 3.76 -40.68 -39.54
N ARG A 139 3.07 -40.82 -38.40
CA ARG A 139 3.67 -40.82 -37.06
C ARG A 139 2.97 -41.86 -36.21
N GLY A 140 3.45 -43.10 -36.27
CA GLY A 140 2.88 -44.25 -35.57
C GLY A 140 3.92 -45.09 -34.86
N VAL A 141 3.49 -46.26 -34.39
CA VAL A 141 4.36 -47.26 -33.73
C VAL A 141 5.46 -47.79 -34.66
N ASP A 142 5.21 -47.78 -35.97
CA ASP A 142 6.13 -48.26 -37.01
C ASP A 142 7.29 -47.27 -37.28
N GLN A 143 7.16 -46.02 -36.82
CA GLN A 143 8.17 -44.96 -36.88
C GLN A 143 8.86 -44.75 -35.52
N ARG A 144 8.75 -45.72 -34.59
CA ARG A 144 9.46 -45.68 -33.30
C ARG A 144 10.68 -46.57 -33.35
N THR A 145 11.75 -46.13 -32.71
CA THR A 145 12.86 -47.03 -32.39
C THR A 145 12.36 -48.19 -31.52
N PRO A 146 13.08 -49.34 -31.51
CA PRO A 146 12.93 -50.31 -30.44
C PRO A 146 13.29 -49.69 -29.08
N SER A 147 13.08 -50.47 -28.01
CA SER A 147 13.33 -50.03 -26.64
C SER A 147 14.77 -49.52 -26.46
N LEU A 148 14.91 -48.27 -26.03
CA LEU A 148 16.18 -47.61 -25.71
C LEU A 148 16.52 -47.67 -24.22
N VAL A 149 15.78 -48.45 -23.42
CA VAL A 149 15.89 -48.50 -21.96
C VAL A 149 17.33 -48.71 -21.48
N ASP A 150 18.07 -49.64 -22.08
CA ASP A 150 19.44 -49.94 -21.67
C ASP A 150 20.41 -48.80 -22.01
N ILE A 151 20.23 -48.15 -23.16
CA ILE A 151 21.01 -46.97 -23.54
C ILE A 151 20.72 -45.83 -22.57
N VAL A 152 19.45 -45.52 -22.30
CA VAL A 152 19.09 -44.43 -21.38
C VAL A 152 19.59 -44.73 -19.96
N ASN A 153 19.45 -45.96 -19.46
CA ASN A 153 19.99 -46.36 -18.15
C ASN A 153 21.52 -46.24 -18.08
N GLU A 154 22.24 -46.55 -19.16
CA GLU A 154 23.68 -46.32 -19.24
C GLU A 154 24.03 -44.83 -19.19
N LEU A 155 23.31 -43.98 -19.92
CA LEU A 155 23.53 -42.53 -19.95
C LEU A 155 23.28 -41.88 -18.59
N ILE A 156 22.15 -42.19 -17.93
CA ILE A 156 21.84 -41.64 -16.60
C ILE A 156 22.75 -42.19 -15.50
N GLY A 157 23.36 -43.37 -15.73
CA GLY A 157 24.32 -43.99 -14.83
C GLY A 157 25.75 -43.41 -14.94
N GLN A 158 26.03 -42.52 -15.89
CA GLN A 158 27.36 -41.93 -16.02
C GLN A 158 27.69 -40.97 -14.88
N SER A 159 28.96 -40.98 -14.45
CA SER A 159 29.48 -40.01 -13.49
C SER A 159 29.34 -38.59 -14.06
N GLY A 160 28.52 -37.76 -13.41
CA GLY A 160 28.23 -36.39 -13.84
C GLY A 160 26.84 -36.20 -14.46
N TRP A 161 26.03 -37.27 -14.58
CA TRP A 161 24.63 -37.11 -14.99
C TRP A 161 23.84 -36.32 -13.94
N GLN A 162 23.06 -35.35 -14.39
CA GLN A 162 22.13 -34.56 -13.60
C GLN A 162 20.81 -34.45 -14.36
N SER A 163 19.69 -34.39 -13.64
CA SER A 163 18.39 -34.12 -14.26
C SER A 163 18.45 -32.78 -15.00
N GLY A 164 18.00 -32.74 -16.25
CA GLY A 164 18.12 -31.56 -17.12
C GLY A 164 19.38 -31.54 -17.98
N ASN A 165 20.28 -32.51 -17.86
CA ASN A 165 21.36 -32.70 -18.84
C ASN A 165 20.80 -33.10 -20.21
N ALA A 166 21.56 -32.87 -21.27
CA ALA A 166 21.20 -33.34 -22.60
C ALA A 166 21.43 -34.86 -22.76
N MET A 167 20.71 -35.50 -23.66
CA MET A 167 21.04 -36.83 -24.18
C MET A 167 21.19 -36.78 -25.69
N ALA A 168 22.19 -37.46 -26.23
CA ALA A 168 22.39 -37.57 -27.68
C ALA A 168 22.40 -39.03 -28.11
N PHE A 169 21.83 -39.29 -29.27
CA PHE A 169 21.70 -40.59 -29.92
C PHE A 169 22.25 -40.49 -31.34
N MET A 170 22.78 -41.59 -31.84
CA MET A 170 23.26 -41.69 -33.21
C MET A 170 22.63 -42.90 -33.91
N ILE A 171 22.21 -42.69 -35.15
CA ILE A 171 21.61 -43.71 -36.01
C ILE A 171 22.58 -44.02 -37.13
N LYS A 172 22.92 -45.30 -37.29
CA LYS A 172 23.87 -45.80 -38.29
C LYS A 172 23.36 -47.07 -38.97
N ALA A 173 24.05 -47.48 -40.04
CA ALA A 173 23.76 -48.71 -40.77
C ALA A 173 23.82 -49.95 -39.84
N GLY A 174 22.79 -50.78 -39.90
CA GLY A 174 22.79 -52.12 -39.30
C GLY A 174 23.30 -53.19 -40.26
N ALA A 175 23.28 -54.44 -39.79
CA ALA A 175 23.69 -55.58 -40.61
C ALA A 175 22.88 -55.66 -41.91
N ASP A 176 23.53 -56.08 -43.00
CA ASP A 176 22.94 -56.25 -44.35
C ASP A 176 22.41 -54.96 -45.02
N CYS A 177 22.73 -53.79 -44.45
CA CYS A 177 22.41 -52.49 -45.03
C CYS A 177 23.55 -52.00 -45.93
N THR A 178 23.60 -52.50 -47.18
CA THR A 178 24.79 -52.34 -48.05
C THR A 178 24.59 -51.51 -49.32
N ASP A 179 23.37 -51.06 -49.59
CA ASP A 179 23.06 -50.25 -50.76
C ASP A 179 22.14 -49.08 -50.42
N SER A 180 21.98 -48.16 -51.38
CA SER A 180 21.21 -46.92 -51.24
C SER A 180 19.71 -47.14 -50.98
N ASP A 181 19.20 -48.36 -51.22
CA ASP A 181 17.81 -48.68 -50.93
C ASP A 181 17.60 -49.00 -49.44
N CYS A 182 18.67 -49.11 -48.66
CA CYS A 182 18.61 -49.33 -47.24
C CYS A 182 18.49 -48.00 -46.46
N ARG A 183 17.33 -47.32 -46.54
CA ARG A 183 17.12 -46.01 -45.87
C ARG A 183 15.73 -45.78 -45.27
N ARG A 184 15.64 -44.83 -44.34
CA ARG A 184 14.38 -44.17 -43.91
C ARG A 184 14.67 -42.68 -43.76
N THR A 185 13.68 -41.86 -44.06
CA THR A 185 13.84 -40.41 -44.03
C THR A 185 12.81 -39.81 -43.06
N ALA A 186 13.30 -39.13 -42.03
CA ALA A 186 12.48 -38.51 -41.00
C ALA A 186 12.52 -36.97 -41.09
N VAL A 187 11.50 -36.31 -40.56
CA VAL A 187 11.44 -34.84 -40.53
C VAL A 187 12.51 -34.29 -39.58
N SER A 188 13.31 -33.32 -40.06
CA SER A 188 14.27 -32.57 -39.24
C SER A 188 13.66 -31.34 -38.57
N TYR A 189 14.39 -30.74 -37.63
CA TYR A 189 14.05 -29.46 -37.01
C TYR A 189 13.90 -28.34 -38.04
N ASP A 190 14.79 -28.27 -39.03
CA ASP A 190 14.81 -27.20 -40.03
C ASP A 190 13.65 -27.27 -41.03
N LYS A 191 13.06 -28.45 -41.24
CA LYS A 191 11.85 -28.57 -42.05
C LYS A 191 10.59 -28.25 -41.26
N ASP A 192 10.40 -28.85 -40.10
CA ASP A 192 9.22 -28.58 -39.27
C ASP A 192 9.46 -28.86 -37.79
N ARG A 193 9.71 -27.79 -37.03
CA ARG A 193 9.89 -27.80 -35.57
C ARG A 193 8.75 -28.45 -34.76
N TYR A 194 7.56 -28.67 -35.34
CA TYR A 194 6.44 -29.33 -34.65
C TYR A 194 6.36 -30.84 -34.89
N ARG A 195 7.16 -31.37 -35.82
CA ARG A 195 7.16 -32.78 -36.24
C ARG A 195 8.52 -33.46 -36.07
N VAL A 196 9.42 -32.81 -35.34
CA VAL A 196 10.76 -33.27 -34.98
C VAL A 196 10.77 -34.63 -34.27
N PRO A 197 11.93 -35.31 -34.23
CA PRO A 197 12.12 -36.44 -33.36
C PRO A 197 11.76 -36.11 -31.91
N VAL A 198 11.07 -37.03 -31.24
CA VAL A 198 10.70 -36.91 -29.82
C VAL A 198 11.19 -38.12 -29.05
N LEU A 199 12.01 -37.89 -28.02
CA LEU A 199 12.43 -38.92 -27.08
C LEU A 199 11.35 -39.09 -26.01
N HIS A 200 10.72 -40.26 -25.98
CA HIS A 200 9.72 -40.64 -24.98
C HIS A 200 10.36 -41.54 -23.95
N ILE A 201 10.21 -41.23 -22.66
CA ILE A 201 10.75 -42.03 -21.55
C ILE A 201 9.68 -42.20 -20.47
N GLU A 202 9.44 -43.43 -20.04
CA GLU A 202 8.65 -43.76 -18.85
C GLU A 202 9.59 -44.32 -17.78
N PHE A 203 9.57 -43.76 -16.57
CA PHE A 203 10.47 -44.17 -15.49
C PHE A 203 9.78 -44.17 -14.14
N THR A 204 10.35 -44.92 -13.20
CA THR A 204 9.93 -44.91 -11.79
C THR A 204 11.08 -44.42 -10.93
N THR A 205 10.77 -43.71 -9.87
CA THR A 205 11.76 -43.31 -8.87
C THR A 205 11.53 -44.08 -7.56
N PRO A 206 12.56 -44.33 -6.74
CA PRO A 206 12.39 -44.89 -5.41
C PRO A 206 11.41 -44.05 -4.57
N SER A 207 10.55 -44.69 -3.77
CA SER A 207 9.75 -43.99 -2.76
C SER A 207 10.61 -43.78 -1.51
N TYR A 208 10.67 -42.55 -1.01
CA TYR A 208 11.31 -42.25 0.26
C TYR A 208 10.36 -41.44 1.15
N THR A 209 10.56 -41.49 2.47
CA THR A 209 9.80 -40.68 3.43
C THR A 209 10.56 -39.39 3.67
N PHE A 210 9.87 -38.24 3.59
CA PHE A 210 10.46 -36.95 3.94
C PHE A 210 11.10 -37.02 5.32
N THR A 211 12.38 -36.65 5.39
CA THR A 211 13.05 -36.47 6.66
C THR A 211 12.41 -35.30 7.39
N LYS A 212 12.07 -35.46 8.67
CA LYS A 212 11.58 -34.35 9.49
C LYS A 212 12.76 -33.44 9.88
N PRO A 213 12.62 -32.11 9.78
CA PRO A 213 13.61 -31.19 10.32
C PRO A 213 13.80 -31.39 11.83
N LYS A 214 15.04 -31.22 12.30
CA LYS A 214 15.37 -31.07 13.72
C LYS A 214 14.86 -29.72 14.25
N ALA A 215 14.95 -28.66 13.44
CA ALA A 215 14.30 -27.37 13.71
C ALA A 215 13.64 -26.84 12.43
N ASN A 216 12.47 -26.21 12.55
CA ASN A 216 11.69 -25.70 11.42
C ASN A 216 11.09 -24.33 11.76
N TYR A 217 11.74 -23.27 11.33
CA TYR A 217 11.30 -21.89 11.53
C TYR A 217 10.65 -21.40 10.25
N THR A 218 9.37 -21.06 10.35
CA THR A 218 8.56 -20.73 9.16
C THR A 218 8.26 -19.24 9.04
N PHE A 219 8.65 -18.43 10.03
CA PHE A 219 8.58 -16.97 9.98
C PHE A 219 7.16 -16.43 9.71
N ASP A 220 6.18 -17.24 10.07
CA ASP A 220 4.76 -17.09 9.76
C ASP A 220 4.01 -16.35 10.88
N GLU A 221 4.71 -16.00 11.96
CA GLU A 221 4.16 -15.21 13.06
C GLU A 221 3.83 -13.80 12.59
N CYS A 222 3.01 -13.06 13.34
CA CYS A 222 2.52 -11.75 12.93
C CYS A 222 3.33 -10.59 13.48
N VAL A 223 3.99 -10.80 14.62
CA VAL A 223 4.77 -9.80 15.33
C VAL A 223 5.95 -10.51 15.96
N TRP A 224 7.13 -9.94 15.77
CA TRP A 224 8.27 -10.16 16.66
C TRP A 224 8.47 -8.86 17.44
N ASP A 225 8.25 -8.90 18.75
CA ASP A 225 8.36 -7.78 19.67
C ASP A 225 9.61 -7.84 20.56
N GLY A 226 10.49 -8.82 20.31
CA GLY A 226 11.69 -9.09 21.07
C GLY A 226 11.43 -9.94 22.31
N THR A 227 10.30 -10.65 22.39
CA THR A 227 10.00 -11.56 23.51
C THR A 227 10.57 -12.96 23.29
N GLN A 228 10.87 -13.65 24.39
CA GLN A 228 11.41 -15.01 24.33
C GLN A 228 10.45 -15.97 23.61
N SER A 229 10.99 -16.76 22.67
CA SER A 229 10.26 -17.79 21.92
C SER A 229 9.19 -17.27 20.95
N GLU A 230 9.27 -16.00 20.54
CA GLU A 230 8.38 -15.42 19.55
C GLU A 230 8.56 -15.99 18.14
N ILE A 231 9.77 -16.45 17.79
CA ILE A 231 10.08 -17.10 16.52
C ILE A 231 9.90 -18.61 16.72
N LYS A 232 8.81 -19.19 16.21
CA LYS A 232 8.38 -20.52 16.64
C LYS A 232 9.07 -21.63 15.85
N ASP A 233 9.61 -22.61 16.58
CA ASP A 233 10.02 -23.89 16.00
C ASP A 233 8.80 -24.80 15.79
N SER A 234 8.44 -25.00 14.51
CA SER A 234 7.35 -25.87 14.06
C SER A 234 7.74 -27.34 13.92
N SER A 235 8.99 -27.73 14.24
CA SER A 235 9.42 -29.14 14.21
C SER A 235 8.80 -29.98 15.34
N GLY A 236 8.38 -29.31 16.42
CA GLY A 236 7.89 -29.94 17.65
C GLY A 236 8.99 -30.27 18.67
N ASN A 237 10.24 -29.87 18.43
CA ASN A 237 11.36 -30.11 19.34
C ASN A 237 11.62 -28.95 20.31
N GLY A 238 11.02 -27.78 20.07
CA GLY A 238 10.97 -26.66 21.02
C GLY A 238 12.16 -25.71 20.94
N TYR A 239 12.80 -25.63 19.78
CA TYR A 239 13.99 -24.79 19.54
C TYR A 239 13.64 -23.33 19.19
N SER A 240 12.54 -22.77 19.71
CA SER A 240 12.09 -21.42 19.34
C SER A 240 13.14 -20.33 19.61
N GLY A 241 13.22 -19.35 18.72
CA GLY A 241 14.16 -18.22 18.78
C GLY A 241 13.55 -16.91 19.29
N GLN A 242 14.34 -15.85 19.23
CA GLN A 242 13.99 -14.50 19.64
C GLN A 242 14.64 -13.49 18.67
N SER A 243 13.89 -12.46 18.28
CA SER A 243 14.46 -11.32 17.56
C SER A 243 15.18 -10.38 18.52
N VAL A 244 16.31 -9.84 18.09
CA VAL A 244 17.10 -8.87 18.83
C VAL A 244 17.26 -7.64 17.97
N SER A 245 16.88 -6.47 18.50
CA SER A 245 17.09 -5.18 17.85
C SER A 245 17.41 -4.07 18.85
N ALA A 246 17.98 -2.95 18.36
CA ALA A 246 18.29 -1.78 19.19
C ALA A 246 17.03 -1.00 19.62
N SER A 247 15.85 -1.33 19.08
CA SER A 247 14.58 -0.66 19.36
C SER A 247 13.59 -1.59 20.07
N THR A 248 12.69 -1.02 20.88
CA THR A 248 11.61 -1.76 21.55
C THR A 248 10.26 -1.11 21.25
N PRO A 249 9.29 -1.85 20.65
CA PRO A 249 9.39 -3.24 20.19
C PRO A 249 10.38 -3.40 19.03
N SER A 250 10.86 -4.63 18.80
CA SER A 250 11.84 -4.97 17.76
C SER A 250 11.46 -4.38 16.39
N THR A 251 12.48 -3.88 15.67
CA THR A 251 12.36 -3.41 14.28
C THR A 251 12.29 -4.55 13.28
N ILE A 252 12.89 -5.70 13.63
CA ILE A 252 12.75 -6.93 12.85
C ILE A 252 11.32 -7.40 13.02
N ASN A 253 10.58 -7.43 11.94
CA ASN A 253 9.22 -7.90 11.95
C ASN A 253 8.98 -8.85 10.80
N THR A 254 7.89 -9.58 10.92
CA THR A 254 7.39 -10.39 9.83
C THR A 254 6.59 -9.51 8.88
N SER A 255 6.85 -9.68 7.59
CA SER A 255 6.12 -9.00 6.53
C SER A 255 5.35 -10.00 5.68
N ALA A 256 4.27 -9.56 5.03
CA ALA A 256 3.52 -10.42 4.12
C ALA A 256 4.27 -10.61 2.80
N ASP A 257 3.89 -11.64 2.04
CA ASP A 257 4.42 -11.99 0.72
C ASP A 257 5.84 -12.61 0.76
N GLY A 258 6.09 -13.46 1.77
CA GLY A 258 7.21 -14.41 1.79
C GLY A 258 7.05 -15.50 0.73
N VAL A 259 8.04 -16.37 0.62
CA VAL A 259 7.97 -17.55 -0.28
C VAL A 259 6.78 -18.40 0.12
N VAL A 260 6.63 -18.59 1.43
CA VAL A 260 5.45 -19.20 2.03
C VAL A 260 4.82 -18.21 3.00
N HIS A 261 3.89 -17.40 2.48
CA HIS A 261 3.09 -16.40 3.20
C HIS A 261 3.85 -15.21 3.79
N ARG A 262 4.75 -15.39 4.76
CA ARG A 262 5.42 -14.30 5.49
C ARG A 262 6.92 -14.54 5.56
N TYR A 263 7.69 -13.51 5.88
CA TYR A 263 9.16 -13.59 5.99
C TYR A 263 9.66 -12.68 7.12
N GLY A 264 10.85 -12.96 7.65
CA GLY A 264 11.55 -12.05 8.56
C GLY A 264 12.35 -11.01 7.79
N ASP A 265 12.15 -9.74 8.12
CA ASP A 265 12.81 -8.60 7.47
C ASP A 265 13.97 -8.08 8.32
N PHE A 266 15.19 -8.16 7.79
CA PHE A 266 16.43 -7.77 8.47
C PHE A 266 16.98 -6.43 7.95
N SER A 267 16.25 -5.71 7.10
CA SER A 267 16.80 -4.56 6.36
C SER A 267 16.65 -3.18 7.02
N THR A 268 16.38 -3.09 8.34
CA THR A 268 15.83 -1.87 8.95
C THR A 268 16.76 -1.08 9.89
N ASP A 269 17.72 -1.72 10.56
CA ASP A 269 18.54 -1.09 11.61
C ASP A 269 20.00 -1.60 11.67
N ASN A 270 20.64 -1.77 10.51
CA ASN A 270 22.07 -2.05 10.41
C ASN A 270 22.49 -3.31 11.23
N THR A 271 23.57 -3.24 12.02
CA THR A 271 24.06 -4.39 12.79
C THR A 271 23.21 -4.77 14.02
N ALA A 272 22.17 -4.01 14.31
CA ALA A 272 21.34 -4.29 15.48
C ALA A 272 20.27 -5.36 15.19
N ASP A 273 19.90 -5.59 13.93
CA ASP A 273 18.83 -6.48 13.54
C ASP A 273 19.34 -7.93 13.34
N PHE A 274 19.16 -8.81 14.33
CA PHE A 274 19.44 -10.24 14.18
C PHE A 274 18.47 -11.13 14.95
N VAL A 275 18.53 -12.43 14.69
CA VAL A 275 17.73 -13.44 15.38
C VAL A 275 18.64 -14.37 16.16
N GLU A 276 18.39 -14.52 17.46
CA GLU A 276 18.98 -15.58 18.28
C GLU A 276 18.14 -16.85 18.17
N LEU A 277 18.79 -17.96 17.80
CA LEU A 277 18.16 -19.29 17.74
C LEU A 277 18.67 -20.18 18.87
N ASP A 278 17.89 -21.19 19.25
CA ASP A 278 18.34 -22.18 20.23
C ASP A 278 19.55 -22.97 19.68
N PRO A 279 20.75 -22.86 20.27
CA PRO A 279 21.96 -23.51 19.75
C PRO A 279 21.82 -25.04 19.71
N SER A 280 20.93 -25.62 20.52
CA SER A 280 20.64 -27.07 20.52
C SER A 280 20.10 -27.57 19.17
N SER A 281 19.60 -26.69 18.30
CA SER A 281 19.17 -27.06 16.94
C SER A 281 20.34 -27.57 16.09
N ILE A 282 21.55 -27.06 16.30
CA ILE A 282 22.75 -27.39 15.51
C ILE A 282 23.88 -28.04 16.35
N ASP A 283 23.90 -27.83 17.67
CA ASP A 283 24.89 -28.43 18.57
C ASP A 283 24.87 -29.96 18.50
N GLY A 284 26.06 -30.56 18.56
CA GLY A 284 26.26 -32.01 18.55
C GLY A 284 26.05 -32.69 17.20
N LEU A 285 25.94 -31.96 16.09
CA LEU A 285 25.75 -32.55 14.76
C LEU A 285 27.08 -32.89 14.06
N ASP A 286 27.17 -34.13 13.57
CA ASP A 286 28.22 -34.58 12.65
C ASP A 286 27.81 -34.24 11.20
N ASP A 287 26.75 -34.90 10.74
CA ASP A 287 26.08 -34.62 9.48
C ASP A 287 24.92 -33.64 9.70
N PHE A 288 24.78 -32.66 8.80
CA PHE A 288 23.66 -31.74 8.85
C PHE A 288 23.27 -31.23 7.47
N THR A 289 22.05 -30.71 7.38
CA THR A 289 21.62 -29.89 6.25
C THR A 289 20.89 -28.67 6.78
N ILE A 290 21.26 -27.49 6.29
CA ILE A 290 20.56 -26.24 6.58
C ILE A 290 19.96 -25.77 5.26
N SER A 291 18.66 -25.54 5.25
CA SER A 291 17.87 -25.10 4.09
C SER A 291 17.15 -23.82 4.47
N LEU A 292 17.21 -22.80 3.64
CA LEU A 292 16.52 -21.54 3.86
C LEU A 292 16.17 -20.86 2.54
N TRP A 293 15.20 -19.97 2.57
CA TRP A 293 14.95 -19.01 1.51
C TRP A 293 15.47 -17.65 1.94
N TYR A 294 16.11 -16.94 1.02
CA TYR A 294 16.55 -15.58 1.28
C TYR A 294 16.36 -14.70 0.05
N LYS A 295 16.32 -13.39 0.29
CA LYS A 295 16.26 -12.35 -0.73
C LYS A 295 17.04 -11.15 -0.26
N THR A 296 18.06 -10.72 -1.00
CA THR A 296 18.87 -9.55 -0.61
C THR A 296 18.18 -8.25 -0.96
N GLY A 297 18.33 -7.23 -0.11
CA GLY A 297 17.91 -5.86 -0.39
C GLY A 297 18.72 -5.20 -1.52
N SER A 298 18.21 -4.10 -2.09
CA SER A 298 18.83 -3.39 -3.22
C SER A 298 20.14 -2.66 -2.90
N ALA A 299 20.57 -2.65 -1.64
CA ALA A 299 21.68 -1.85 -1.14
C ALA A 299 22.67 -2.69 -0.31
N ALA A 300 23.06 -3.87 -0.76
CA ALA A 300 24.14 -4.64 -0.14
C ALA A 300 25.44 -3.80 -0.04
N THR A 301 25.66 -3.12 1.09
CA THR A 301 26.76 -2.16 1.30
C THR A 301 28.05 -2.83 1.72
N GLY A 302 27.98 -4.04 2.29
CA GLY A 302 29.11 -4.84 2.76
C GLY A 302 29.78 -5.68 1.67
N SER A 303 31.01 -6.14 1.90
CA SER A 303 31.71 -7.04 0.96
C SER A 303 31.23 -8.50 1.02
N VAL A 304 30.61 -8.85 2.15
CA VAL A 304 29.97 -10.13 2.46
C VAL A 304 28.74 -9.87 3.34
N GLN A 305 27.80 -10.80 3.40
CA GLN A 305 26.58 -10.72 4.21
C GLN A 305 26.34 -12.07 4.89
N THR A 306 26.26 -12.09 6.21
CA THR A 306 26.17 -13.31 7.02
C THR A 306 24.72 -13.74 7.22
N LEU A 307 24.35 -14.89 6.64
CA LEU A 307 23.01 -15.45 6.81
C LEU A 307 22.85 -16.06 8.20
N PHE A 308 23.87 -16.78 8.67
CA PHE A 308 23.93 -17.29 10.03
C PHE A 308 25.36 -17.56 10.48
N ASP A 309 25.55 -17.53 11.79
CA ASP A 309 26.81 -17.79 12.47
C ASP A 309 26.57 -18.58 13.78
N SER A 310 27.54 -19.40 14.19
CA SER A 310 27.48 -20.19 15.41
C SER A 310 28.83 -20.29 16.12
N GLN A 311 28.83 -20.15 17.44
CA GLN A 311 30.09 -20.04 18.21
C GLN A 311 30.11 -20.92 19.47
N GLN A 312 31.31 -21.34 19.89
CA GLN A 312 31.54 -22.02 21.16
C GLN A 312 31.75 -21.02 22.32
N SER A 313 31.23 -21.34 23.51
CA SER A 313 31.41 -20.48 24.68
C SER A 313 32.88 -20.35 25.10
N GLY A 314 33.35 -19.10 25.26
CA GLY A 314 34.64 -18.76 25.86
C GLY A 314 35.83 -18.80 24.91
N LYS A 315 35.60 -18.82 23.60
CA LYS A 315 36.62 -18.75 22.55
C LYS A 315 36.49 -17.42 21.79
N PRO A 316 37.58 -16.65 21.60
CA PRO A 316 37.63 -15.58 20.59
C PRO A 316 37.54 -16.18 19.18
N GLN A 317 36.98 -15.46 18.20
CA GLN A 317 36.86 -15.87 16.78
C GLN A 317 38.16 -16.48 16.21
N ASP A 318 39.32 -15.89 16.53
CA ASP A 318 40.66 -16.35 16.11
C ASP A 318 41.13 -17.68 16.75
N GLN A 319 40.36 -18.27 17.67
CA GLN A 319 40.67 -19.55 18.34
C GLN A 319 39.45 -20.45 18.47
N ASP A 320 38.35 -20.12 17.80
CA ASP A 320 37.20 -21.00 17.74
C ASP A 320 37.42 -22.04 16.64
N TYR A 321 37.27 -23.30 17.02
CA TYR A 321 37.50 -24.44 16.15
C TYR A 321 36.20 -25.18 15.83
N ASP A 322 35.04 -24.73 16.31
CA ASP A 322 33.76 -25.46 16.17
C ASP A 322 32.59 -24.54 15.72
N MET A 323 32.87 -23.62 14.79
CA MET A 323 31.89 -22.70 14.19
C MET A 323 31.34 -23.23 12.86
N ALA A 324 30.05 -23.06 12.62
CA ALA A 324 29.40 -23.20 11.31
C ALA A 324 28.82 -21.86 10.88
N GLU A 325 29.36 -21.33 9.78
CA GLU A 325 29.06 -19.99 9.30
C GLU A 325 28.82 -20.00 7.79
N LEU A 326 27.79 -19.27 7.36
CA LEU A 326 27.37 -19.15 5.97
C LEU A 326 27.15 -17.68 5.59
N ARG A 327 27.87 -17.23 4.56
CA ARG A 327 27.79 -15.86 4.03
C ARG A 327 27.57 -15.82 2.52
N ILE A 328 27.06 -14.70 2.03
CA ILE A 328 26.97 -14.36 0.61
C ILE A 328 27.96 -13.22 0.33
N SER A 329 28.76 -13.31 -0.73
CA SER A 329 29.64 -12.21 -1.15
C SER A 329 29.06 -11.43 -2.33
N ASN A 330 29.35 -10.13 -2.38
CA ASN A 330 29.02 -9.27 -3.52
C ASN A 330 29.69 -9.68 -4.85
N ASN A 331 30.68 -10.58 -4.80
CA ASN A 331 31.25 -11.20 -6.00
C ASN A 331 30.41 -12.35 -6.56
N ASN A 332 29.15 -12.50 -6.11
CA ASN A 332 28.25 -13.60 -6.49
C ASN A 332 28.81 -14.97 -6.06
N GLN A 333 29.23 -15.07 -4.80
CA GLN A 333 29.83 -16.27 -4.21
C GLN A 333 29.11 -16.65 -2.91
N ILE A 334 29.03 -17.95 -2.63
CA ILE A 334 28.72 -18.45 -1.28
C ILE A 334 30.03 -18.64 -0.53
N VAL A 335 30.09 -18.18 0.72
CA VAL A 335 31.23 -18.32 1.60
C VAL A 335 30.83 -19.20 2.77
N ILE A 336 31.56 -20.30 2.99
CA ILE A 336 31.38 -21.16 4.16
C ILE A 336 32.64 -21.19 5.01
N ASN A 337 32.45 -21.30 6.32
CA ASN A 337 33.52 -21.51 7.30
C ASN A 337 33.09 -22.61 8.28
N LEU A 338 34.00 -23.55 8.55
CA LEU A 338 33.77 -24.73 9.38
C LEU A 338 34.96 -25.01 10.27
N GLY A 339 35.08 -24.30 11.39
CA GLY A 339 35.97 -24.66 12.50
C GLY A 339 37.48 -24.78 12.21
N ASP A 340 37.92 -24.57 10.97
CA ASP A 340 39.31 -24.66 10.51
C ASP A 340 39.92 -23.30 10.17
N GLN A 341 39.22 -22.23 10.55
CA GLN A 341 39.59 -20.82 10.35
C GLN A 341 39.81 -20.45 8.88
N SER A 342 39.25 -21.24 7.95
CA SER A 342 39.43 -21.05 6.52
C SER A 342 38.09 -20.74 5.86
N TYR A 343 38.00 -19.55 5.27
CA TYR A 343 36.87 -19.17 4.43
C TYR A 343 36.97 -19.84 3.06
N TYR A 344 35.90 -20.49 2.65
CA TYR A 344 35.79 -21.16 1.36
C TYR A 344 34.77 -20.47 0.48
N TYR A 345 35.25 -19.93 -0.63
CA TYR A 345 34.45 -19.20 -1.62
C TYR A 345 34.05 -20.17 -2.73
N ILE A 346 32.75 -20.25 -3.00
CA ILE A 346 32.15 -21.04 -4.07
C ILE A 346 31.57 -20.07 -5.08
N ASP A 347 32.14 -20.05 -6.28
CA ASP A 347 31.68 -19.23 -7.40
C ASP A 347 30.35 -19.75 -7.94
N MET A 348 29.39 -18.85 -8.15
CA MET A 348 28.16 -19.24 -8.83
C MET A 348 28.35 -19.37 -10.35
N PRO A 349 27.69 -20.35 -10.98
CA PRO A 349 27.55 -20.41 -12.43
C PRO A 349 26.97 -19.11 -13.03
N SER A 350 27.26 -18.84 -14.30
CA SER A 350 26.86 -17.57 -14.95
C SER A 350 25.34 -17.35 -15.06
N ASP A 351 24.54 -18.40 -14.90
CA ASP A 351 23.08 -18.37 -14.93
C ASP A 351 22.43 -18.16 -13.55
N ILE A 352 23.22 -18.05 -12.47
CA ILE A 352 22.74 -17.84 -11.10
C ILE A 352 23.33 -16.53 -10.57
N ASN A 353 22.46 -15.64 -10.07
CA ASN A 353 22.86 -14.38 -9.45
C ASN A 353 22.23 -14.25 -8.05
N LEU A 354 23.03 -14.44 -7.00
CA LEU A 354 22.58 -14.49 -5.60
C LEU A 354 22.08 -13.17 -5.04
N ILE A 355 22.34 -12.05 -5.74
CA ILE A 355 22.12 -10.68 -5.28
C ILE A 355 21.23 -9.88 -6.25
N ASP A 356 20.21 -10.54 -6.82
CA ASP A 356 19.34 -9.99 -7.85
C ASP A 356 17.98 -9.49 -7.33
N ASN A 357 17.82 -9.42 -5.99
CA ASN A 357 16.57 -9.06 -5.32
C ASN A 357 15.42 -10.02 -5.70
N GLN A 358 15.71 -11.30 -5.96
CA GLN A 358 14.76 -12.40 -6.04
C GLN A 358 14.93 -13.34 -4.84
N TRP A 359 13.89 -14.15 -4.60
CA TRP A 359 13.96 -15.23 -3.62
C TRP A 359 14.79 -16.39 -4.17
N HIS A 360 15.80 -16.80 -3.41
CA HIS A 360 16.60 -17.98 -3.70
C HIS A 360 16.49 -18.98 -2.56
N HIS A 361 16.39 -20.26 -2.93
CA HIS A 361 16.48 -21.37 -1.99
C HIS A 361 17.94 -21.80 -1.86
N LEU A 362 18.53 -21.58 -0.69
CA LEU A 362 19.91 -21.94 -0.41
C LEU A 362 19.96 -23.13 0.54
N VAL A 363 20.71 -24.15 0.16
CA VAL A 363 20.93 -25.33 1.00
C VAL A 363 22.41 -25.63 1.16
N TRP A 364 22.85 -25.70 2.40
CA TRP A 364 24.15 -26.21 2.77
C TRP A 364 24.03 -27.61 3.39
N ARG A 365 24.57 -28.60 2.69
CA ARG A 365 24.61 -29.99 3.11
C ARG A 365 26.03 -30.39 3.53
N ARG A 366 26.22 -30.80 4.78
CA ARG A 366 27.46 -31.41 5.29
C ARG A 366 27.29 -32.91 5.53
N SER A 367 28.26 -33.70 5.04
CA SER A 367 28.36 -35.14 5.26
C SER A 367 29.78 -35.55 5.66
N THR A 368 29.90 -36.46 6.61
CA THR A 368 31.15 -37.04 7.10
C THR A 368 31.68 -38.17 6.21
N ASP A 369 30.88 -38.69 5.28
CA ASP A 369 31.28 -39.70 4.31
C ASP A 369 32.34 -39.16 3.34
N SER A 370 33.36 -39.96 3.01
CA SER A 370 34.53 -39.49 2.24
C SER A 370 34.18 -39.13 0.79
N GLY A 371 34.51 -37.90 0.36
CA GLY A 371 34.71 -37.57 -1.05
C GLY A 371 33.89 -36.40 -1.61
N ASN A 372 33.00 -35.77 -0.83
CA ASN A 372 32.21 -34.58 -1.18
C ASN A 372 31.44 -34.09 0.07
N ASN A 373 32.17 -33.58 1.05
CA ASN A 373 31.68 -33.48 2.44
C ASN A 373 30.91 -32.20 2.74
N ASN A 374 31.02 -31.16 1.91
CA ASN A 374 30.25 -29.93 2.04
C ASN A 374 29.74 -29.52 0.66
N CYS A 375 28.43 -29.51 0.47
CA CYS A 375 27.81 -29.22 -0.82
C CYS A 375 26.82 -28.07 -0.69
N ILE A 376 26.87 -27.17 -1.65
CA ILE A 376 25.92 -26.07 -1.80
C ILE A 376 24.94 -26.38 -2.91
N PHE A 377 23.67 -26.11 -2.65
CA PHE A 377 22.59 -26.15 -3.62
C PHE A 377 21.89 -24.80 -3.63
N VAL A 378 21.51 -24.34 -4.81
CA VAL A 378 20.74 -23.11 -5.03
C VAL A 378 19.57 -23.45 -5.94
N ASP A 379 18.35 -23.08 -5.53
CA ASP A 379 17.11 -23.28 -6.28
C ASP A 379 16.91 -24.75 -6.70
N GLY A 380 17.10 -25.67 -5.73
CA GLY A 380 17.02 -27.12 -5.94
C GLY A 380 18.20 -27.74 -6.72
N LYS A 381 19.11 -26.93 -7.29
CA LYS A 381 20.24 -27.39 -8.10
C LYS A 381 21.52 -27.48 -7.31
N LYS A 382 22.26 -28.56 -7.47
CA LYS A 382 23.60 -28.73 -6.88
C LYS A 382 24.61 -27.82 -7.60
N ILE A 383 25.28 -26.94 -6.84
CA ILE A 383 26.29 -26.03 -7.37
C ILE A 383 27.67 -26.67 -7.32
N GLU A 384 28.21 -26.86 -6.12
CA GLU A 384 29.55 -27.41 -5.94
C GLU A 384 29.63 -28.19 -4.62
N CYS A 385 30.54 -29.15 -4.56
CA CYS A 385 30.97 -29.75 -3.30
C CYS A 385 32.47 -29.53 -3.09
N ILE A 386 32.82 -29.10 -1.88
CA ILE A 386 34.21 -28.98 -1.46
C ILE A 386 34.53 -30.13 -0.50
N ASN A 387 35.61 -30.85 -0.78
CA ASN A 387 36.10 -31.91 0.09
C ASN A 387 37.03 -31.32 1.16
N ARG A 388 36.69 -31.48 2.44
CA ARG A 388 37.45 -30.91 3.58
C ARG A 388 37.58 -31.90 4.74
N THR A 389 38.66 -31.74 5.49
CA THR A 389 39.11 -32.59 6.60
C THR A 389 38.52 -32.25 7.97
N PHE A 390 37.66 -31.23 8.10
CA PHE A 390 36.98 -30.95 9.37
C PHE A 390 35.87 -31.98 9.62
N VAL A 391 36.24 -33.06 10.32
CA VAL A 391 35.41 -34.25 10.59
C VAL A 391 34.95 -34.34 12.05
N SER A 392 35.09 -33.29 12.86
CA SER A 392 34.58 -33.25 14.23
C SER A 392 33.12 -32.84 14.29
N THR A 393 32.44 -33.34 15.32
CA THR A 393 31.10 -32.93 15.74
C THR A 393 31.07 -31.43 16.07
N LEU A 394 30.02 -30.71 15.66
CA LEU A 394 29.85 -29.31 16.04
C LEU A 394 29.66 -29.17 17.56
N GLY A 395 30.34 -28.19 18.17
CA GLY A 395 30.27 -27.86 19.59
C GLY A 395 29.82 -26.41 19.80
N VAL A 396 28.53 -26.17 19.64
CA VAL A 396 27.93 -24.83 19.51
C VAL A 396 27.26 -24.42 20.82
N SER A 397 27.54 -23.20 21.28
CA SER A 397 26.91 -22.59 22.47
C SER A 397 26.03 -21.39 22.14
N TYR A 398 26.21 -20.78 20.97
CA TYR A 398 25.45 -19.64 20.47
C TYR A 398 25.15 -19.83 18.99
N PHE A 399 23.97 -19.43 18.54
CA PHE A 399 23.55 -19.55 17.15
C PHE A 399 22.66 -18.37 16.78
N GLU A 400 23.03 -17.65 15.74
CA GLU A 400 22.34 -16.43 15.30
C GLU A 400 22.17 -16.38 13.78
N MET A 401 21.19 -15.61 13.33
CA MET A 401 20.91 -15.33 11.93
C MET A 401 20.86 -13.83 11.68
N GLY A 402 21.32 -13.43 10.51
CA GLY A 402 21.33 -12.03 10.06
C GLY A 402 22.55 -11.22 10.50
N GLN A 403 23.41 -11.80 11.34
CA GLN A 403 24.61 -11.16 11.86
C GLN A 403 25.79 -12.12 11.98
N GLU A 404 26.99 -11.56 11.97
CA GLU A 404 28.25 -12.23 12.26
C GLU A 404 28.60 -12.18 13.77
N MET A 405 29.30 -13.21 14.24
CA MET A 405 29.63 -13.33 15.66
C MET A 405 31.10 -13.00 15.94
N ASP A 406 31.39 -11.72 16.21
CA ASP A 406 32.73 -11.25 16.59
C ASP A 406 33.07 -11.49 18.09
N GLY A 407 32.23 -12.25 18.81
CA GLY A 407 32.42 -12.72 20.18
C GLY A 407 31.11 -12.92 20.93
N VAL A 408 31.14 -13.66 22.06
CA VAL A 408 29.95 -13.99 22.87
C VAL A 408 29.06 -12.75 23.13
N PRO A 409 27.72 -12.81 22.93
CA PRO A 409 26.85 -11.62 22.94
C PRO A 409 26.90 -10.87 24.29
N SER A 410 27.13 -11.60 25.39
CA SER A 410 27.25 -11.02 26.73
C SER A 410 28.57 -10.28 27.01
N SER A 411 29.53 -10.26 26.07
CA SER A 411 30.89 -9.74 26.29
C SER A 411 31.25 -8.46 25.52
N GLY A 412 30.32 -7.92 24.72
CA GLY A 412 30.53 -6.66 24.00
C GLY A 412 31.47 -6.80 22.79
N GLY A 413 31.25 -7.83 21.96
CA GLY A 413 31.79 -7.88 20.61
C GLY A 413 31.34 -6.67 19.78
N SER A 414 32.14 -6.30 18.78
CA SER A 414 31.85 -5.15 17.90
C SER A 414 31.36 -5.68 16.56
N PHE A 415 30.07 -5.60 16.28
CA PHE A 415 29.52 -5.99 14.99
C PHE A 415 30.05 -5.12 13.82
N ASP A 416 30.26 -5.70 12.65
CA ASP A 416 30.72 -5.06 11.42
C ASP A 416 29.57 -4.84 10.43
N LEU A 417 29.26 -3.57 10.18
CA LEU A 417 28.27 -3.10 9.20
C LEU A 417 28.54 -3.57 7.75
N ASN A 418 29.71 -4.15 7.47
CA ASN A 418 30.04 -4.69 6.16
C ASN A 418 29.84 -6.21 6.06
N GLN A 419 29.28 -6.83 7.10
CA GLN A 419 29.11 -8.28 7.23
C GLN A 419 27.69 -8.67 7.65
N ASN A 420 26.83 -7.74 8.08
CA ASN A 420 25.44 -8.00 8.39
C ASN A 420 24.63 -8.37 7.14
N PHE A 421 23.55 -9.13 7.32
CA PHE A 421 22.65 -9.44 6.23
C PHE A 421 21.58 -8.37 6.10
N GLU A 422 21.45 -7.83 4.90
CA GLU A 422 20.48 -6.80 4.55
C GLU A 422 19.47 -7.39 3.56
N GLY A 423 18.34 -7.88 4.08
CA GLY A 423 17.32 -8.51 3.24
C GLY A 423 16.25 -9.29 4.02
N MET A 424 15.60 -10.21 3.31
CA MET A 424 14.54 -11.06 3.82
C MET A 424 15.01 -12.51 3.95
N ILE A 425 14.62 -13.19 5.03
CA ILE A 425 14.82 -14.64 5.23
C ILE A 425 13.48 -15.30 5.50
N ASP A 426 13.28 -16.50 4.96
CA ASP A 426 12.08 -17.30 5.12
C ASP A 426 12.41 -18.81 5.19
N GLU A 427 11.50 -19.61 5.75
CA GLU A 427 11.48 -21.07 5.64
C GLU A 427 12.79 -21.79 6.04
N VAL A 428 13.39 -21.41 7.18
CA VAL A 428 14.65 -21.98 7.70
C VAL A 428 14.44 -23.36 8.34
N LYS A 429 15.18 -24.35 7.86
CA LYS A 429 15.11 -25.75 8.30
C LYS A 429 16.50 -26.29 8.58
N ILE A 430 16.63 -27.00 9.70
CA ILE A 430 17.87 -27.67 10.10
C ILE A 430 17.59 -29.16 10.24
N TYR A 431 18.40 -30.00 9.59
CA TYR A 431 18.32 -31.45 9.62
C TYR A 431 19.56 -32.03 10.27
N SER A 432 19.42 -33.06 11.11
CA SER A 432 20.54 -33.79 11.72
C SER A 432 21.11 -34.89 10.83
N LYS A 433 20.99 -34.74 9.51
CA LYS A 433 21.56 -35.62 8.50
C LYS A 433 21.91 -34.83 7.24
N ALA A 434 22.80 -35.40 6.42
CA ALA A 434 23.04 -34.93 5.08
C ALA A 434 21.87 -35.38 4.17
N LEU A 435 20.96 -34.48 3.81
CA LEU A 435 19.80 -34.78 2.96
C LEU A 435 20.26 -35.25 1.58
N GLU A 436 19.55 -36.21 0.98
CA GLU A 436 19.81 -36.57 -0.41
C GLU A 436 19.41 -35.42 -1.35
N TRP A 437 20.02 -35.36 -2.54
CA TRP A 437 19.75 -34.30 -3.52
C TRP A 437 18.26 -34.16 -3.84
N ARG A 438 17.52 -35.27 -3.83
CA ARG A 438 16.09 -35.29 -4.11
C ARG A 438 15.25 -34.70 -2.98
N GLU A 439 15.63 -34.93 -1.73
CA GLU A 439 14.98 -34.29 -0.59
C GLU A 439 15.10 -32.78 -0.72
N ILE A 440 16.28 -32.29 -1.13
CA ILE A 440 16.54 -30.87 -1.35
C ILE A 440 15.69 -30.31 -2.50
N SER A 441 15.60 -31.04 -3.62
CA SER A 441 14.77 -30.65 -4.77
C SER A 441 13.28 -30.62 -4.44
N ASP A 442 12.76 -31.63 -3.73
CA ASP A 442 11.34 -31.69 -3.37
C ASP A 442 10.98 -30.59 -2.37
N ILE A 443 11.89 -30.20 -1.46
CA ILE A 443 11.72 -29.03 -0.57
C ILE A 443 11.55 -27.76 -1.41
N TYR A 444 12.46 -27.52 -2.36
CA TYR A 444 12.39 -26.36 -3.27
C TYR A 444 11.06 -26.31 -4.03
N ASP A 445 10.67 -27.41 -4.68
CA ASP A 445 9.47 -27.48 -5.51
C ASP A 445 8.20 -27.27 -4.68
N ASN A 446 8.15 -27.86 -3.48
CA ASN A 446 7.00 -27.73 -2.60
C ASN A 446 6.82 -26.31 -2.08
N GLU A 447 7.89 -25.68 -1.60
CA GLU A 447 7.86 -24.34 -1.01
C GLU A 447 7.67 -23.25 -2.08
N SER A 448 8.23 -23.44 -3.28
CA SER A 448 7.96 -22.58 -4.45
C SER A 448 6.48 -22.56 -4.85
N LEU A 449 5.71 -23.57 -4.45
CA LEU A 449 4.26 -23.68 -4.64
C LEU A 449 3.46 -23.26 -3.40
N SER A 450 4.10 -22.58 -2.44
CA SER A 450 3.57 -22.18 -1.14
C SER A 450 2.98 -23.35 -0.33
N ASN A 451 3.60 -24.53 -0.39
CA ASN A 451 3.29 -25.67 0.47
C ASN A 451 4.37 -25.81 1.56
N ASN A 452 4.12 -26.66 2.55
CA ASN A 452 5.18 -27.12 3.48
C ASN A 452 6.22 -27.94 2.72
N TYR A 453 7.43 -28.08 3.29
CA TYR A 453 8.53 -28.90 2.77
C TYR A 453 8.17 -30.35 2.37
N ASP A 454 7.14 -30.93 3.01
CA ASP A 454 6.66 -32.29 2.78
C ASP A 454 5.53 -32.38 1.73
N GLY A 455 5.20 -31.25 1.08
CA GLY A 455 4.16 -31.12 0.05
C GLY A 455 2.76 -30.92 0.59
N THR A 456 2.55 -30.91 1.92
CA THR A 456 1.23 -30.61 2.49
C THR A 456 0.89 -29.13 2.36
N LYS A 457 -0.39 -28.80 2.18
CA LYS A 457 -0.83 -27.40 2.04
C LYS A 457 -0.56 -26.61 3.32
N ARG A 458 0.12 -25.47 3.20
CA ARG A 458 0.33 -24.51 4.28
C ARG A 458 -0.96 -23.74 4.55
N VAL A 459 -1.35 -23.61 5.82
CA VAL A 459 -2.48 -22.74 6.22
C VAL A 459 -1.94 -21.33 6.40
N LYS A 460 -2.57 -20.34 5.76
CA LYS A 460 -2.17 -18.94 5.87
C LYS A 460 -2.44 -18.38 7.26
N THR A 461 -1.42 -17.82 7.91
CA THR A 461 -1.59 -17.03 9.14
C THR A 461 -2.30 -15.72 8.80
N ILE A 462 -3.36 -15.39 9.54
CA ILE A 462 -4.10 -14.13 9.41
C ILE A 462 -3.81 -13.30 10.67
N CYS A 463 -3.15 -12.17 10.50
CA CYS A 463 -2.81 -11.30 11.63
C CYS A 463 -4.01 -10.53 12.14
N LEU A 464 -4.20 -10.57 13.46
CA LEU A 464 -5.27 -9.86 14.15
C LEU A 464 -5.06 -8.35 14.08
N GLN A 465 -6.05 -7.64 13.57
CA GLN A 465 -6.03 -6.19 13.48
C GLN A 465 -7.41 -5.60 13.74
N ALA A 466 -7.52 -4.80 14.80
CA ALA A 466 -8.66 -3.94 15.07
C ALA A 466 -8.53 -2.61 14.30
N TYR A 467 -9.59 -2.16 13.65
CA TYR A 467 -9.67 -0.90 12.91
C TYR A 467 -10.67 0.05 13.58
N SER A 468 -10.36 1.35 13.57
CA SER A 468 -11.23 2.34 14.21
C SER A 468 -12.59 2.47 13.50
N ASP A 469 -13.64 2.74 14.27
CA ASP A 469 -15.03 2.86 13.80
C ASP A 469 -15.54 4.29 13.89
N TYR A 470 -16.57 4.60 13.10
CA TYR A 470 -17.22 5.90 13.11
C TYR A 470 -18.74 5.77 13.15
N LEU A 471 -19.37 6.50 14.07
CA LEU A 471 -20.82 6.51 14.26
C LEU A 471 -21.35 7.94 14.20
N PHE A 472 -22.28 8.20 13.29
CA PHE A 472 -23.04 9.46 13.23
C PHE A 472 -24.44 9.24 13.76
N ILE A 473 -24.87 10.07 14.70
CA ILE A 473 -26.14 9.84 15.41
C ILE A 473 -26.85 11.15 15.76
N ASP A 474 -28.16 11.14 15.65
CA ASP A 474 -28.98 12.25 16.10
C ASP A 474 -29.03 12.39 17.62
N ARG A 475 -29.04 13.63 18.09
CA ARG A 475 -29.15 13.97 19.51
C ARG A 475 -30.41 13.35 20.11
N ASN A 476 -30.22 12.72 21.26
CA ASN A 476 -31.24 11.97 22.01
C ASN A 476 -31.79 10.72 21.28
N SER A 477 -31.24 10.37 20.12
CA SER A 477 -31.46 9.07 19.49
C SER A 477 -30.36 8.12 19.93
N ALA A 478 -30.68 6.83 19.95
CA ALA A 478 -29.71 5.80 20.30
C ALA A 478 -29.65 4.76 19.18
N THR A 479 -28.42 4.39 18.79
CA THR A 479 -28.12 3.63 17.57
C THR A 479 -27.33 2.39 17.92
N SER A 480 -27.61 1.30 17.20
CA SER A 480 -26.85 0.04 17.27
C SER A 480 -25.89 -0.08 16.09
N ALA A 481 -24.71 -0.61 16.35
CA ALA A 481 -23.65 -0.85 15.37
C ALA A 481 -22.80 -2.05 15.82
N ASN A 482 -21.79 -2.44 15.03
CA ASN A 482 -20.87 -3.53 15.34
C ASN A 482 -19.42 -3.07 15.10
N VAL A 483 -18.53 -3.27 16.08
CA VAL A 483 -17.11 -2.88 15.97
C VAL A 483 -16.26 -3.88 15.17
N LEU A 484 -16.74 -5.11 14.97
CA LEU A 484 -16.00 -6.13 14.23
C LEU A 484 -16.22 -6.06 12.71
N ASP A 485 -17.09 -5.17 12.22
CA ASP A 485 -17.47 -5.10 10.81
C ASP A 485 -16.28 -4.78 9.88
N ASN A 486 -15.26 -4.09 10.41
CA ASN A 486 -14.04 -3.69 9.71
C ASN A 486 -12.78 -4.44 10.17
N ASP A 487 -12.88 -5.33 11.16
CA ASP A 487 -11.75 -5.98 11.80
C ASP A 487 -11.29 -7.22 11.03
N ILE A 488 -9.99 -7.50 11.10
CA ILE A 488 -9.38 -8.66 10.44
C ILE A 488 -8.81 -9.59 11.51
N GLY A 489 -9.09 -10.87 11.38
CA GLY A 489 -8.51 -11.92 12.19
C GLY A 489 -9.31 -13.22 12.06
N ARG A 490 -8.82 -14.28 12.70
CA ARG A 490 -9.49 -15.58 12.69
C ARG A 490 -10.25 -15.80 13.99
N ASP A 491 -11.56 -16.02 13.88
CA ASP A 491 -12.48 -16.23 15.02
C ASP A 491 -12.33 -15.12 16.08
N ILE A 492 -12.40 -13.86 15.62
CA ILE A 492 -12.22 -12.69 16.47
C ILE A 492 -13.43 -12.44 17.38
N SER A 493 -13.17 -11.96 18.59
CA SER A 493 -14.21 -11.56 19.54
C SER A 493 -13.77 -10.37 20.37
N VAL A 494 -14.72 -9.50 20.75
CA VAL A 494 -14.44 -8.39 21.67
C VAL A 494 -14.27 -8.92 23.09
N ILE A 495 -13.17 -8.54 23.74
CA ILE A 495 -12.83 -8.97 25.10
C ILE A 495 -12.90 -7.84 26.13
N SER A 496 -12.78 -6.57 25.71
CA SER A 496 -12.95 -5.43 26.61
C SER A 496 -13.25 -4.13 25.86
N ASN A 497 -13.79 -3.14 26.57
CA ASN A 497 -14.04 -1.79 26.06
C ASN A 497 -13.95 -0.73 27.19
N THR A 498 -13.78 0.53 26.81
CA THR A 498 -13.90 1.68 27.73
C THR A 498 -15.27 2.33 27.63
N ALA A 499 -15.60 3.21 28.59
CA ALA A 499 -16.83 3.98 28.56
C ALA A 499 -16.62 5.33 27.85
N PRO A 500 -17.56 5.77 27.01
CA PRO A 500 -17.51 7.10 26.41
C PRO A 500 -17.81 8.20 27.45
N ALA A 501 -17.34 9.41 27.18
CA ALA A 501 -17.44 10.53 28.12
C ALA A 501 -18.82 11.21 28.10
N ASN A 502 -19.46 11.25 26.93
CA ASN A 502 -20.70 11.99 26.69
C ASN A 502 -21.88 11.12 26.26
N GLY A 503 -21.81 9.83 26.57
CA GLY A 503 -22.86 8.86 26.28
C GLY A 503 -22.74 7.59 27.12
N THR A 504 -23.53 6.60 26.77
CA THR A 504 -23.53 5.28 27.40
C THR A 504 -23.55 4.19 26.35
N LEU A 505 -22.84 3.10 26.62
CA LEU A 505 -22.88 1.88 25.83
C LEU A 505 -23.73 0.85 26.56
N SER A 506 -24.65 0.21 25.84
CA SER A 506 -25.33 -1.00 26.32
C SER A 506 -24.89 -2.19 25.48
N GLY A 507 -24.23 -3.16 26.12
CA GLY A 507 -23.82 -4.45 25.57
C GLY A 507 -22.81 -4.34 24.44
N VAL A 508 -21.53 -4.08 24.74
CA VAL A 508 -20.46 -4.43 23.79
C VAL A 508 -20.24 -5.93 23.94
N ASP A 509 -20.93 -6.70 23.09
CA ASP A 509 -20.97 -8.15 23.18
C ASP A 509 -19.74 -8.76 22.48
N ALA A 510 -19.47 -10.04 22.75
CA ALA A 510 -18.31 -10.73 22.17
C ALA A 510 -18.35 -10.78 20.62
N ASP A 511 -19.55 -10.68 20.04
CA ASP A 511 -19.76 -10.59 18.58
C ASP A 511 -19.58 -9.18 18.01
N GLY A 512 -19.14 -8.23 18.85
CA GLY A 512 -18.89 -6.85 18.47
C GLY A 512 -20.10 -5.94 18.44
N SER A 513 -21.31 -6.49 18.58
CA SER A 513 -22.51 -5.67 18.58
C SER A 513 -22.52 -4.74 19.80
N TYR A 514 -22.97 -3.49 19.59
CA TYR A 514 -23.14 -2.50 20.65
C TYR A 514 -24.27 -1.54 20.36
N ARG A 515 -24.74 -0.85 21.40
CA ARG A 515 -25.69 0.26 21.26
C ARG A 515 -25.21 1.49 22.03
N TYR A 516 -25.02 2.59 21.31
CA TYR A 516 -24.62 3.89 21.86
C TYR A 516 -25.85 4.78 22.09
N THR A 517 -25.92 5.40 23.28
CA THR A 517 -26.93 6.39 23.65
C THR A 517 -26.23 7.67 24.16
N PRO A 518 -26.30 8.79 23.43
CA PRO A 518 -25.75 10.07 23.89
C PRO A 518 -26.41 10.50 25.20
N ASN A 519 -25.67 11.24 26.05
CA ASN A 519 -26.25 11.93 27.19
C ASN A 519 -27.32 12.91 26.70
N GLY A 520 -28.40 13.07 27.48
CA GLY A 520 -29.52 13.92 27.09
C GLY A 520 -29.06 15.36 26.79
N GLY A 521 -29.34 15.84 25.58
CA GLY A 521 -28.95 17.17 25.13
C GLY A 521 -27.56 17.30 24.49
N PHE A 522 -26.69 16.28 24.61
CA PHE A 522 -25.32 16.33 24.09
C PHE A 522 -25.24 16.45 22.56
N LEU A 523 -24.35 17.31 22.08
CA LEU A 523 -23.99 17.51 20.67
C LEU A 523 -22.47 17.62 20.60
N GLY A 524 -21.87 17.06 19.55
CA GLY A 524 -20.43 17.05 19.36
C GLY A 524 -19.83 15.65 19.38
N ARG A 525 -18.51 15.59 19.59
CA ARG A 525 -17.73 14.36 19.48
C ARG A 525 -17.60 13.62 20.81
N ASP A 526 -17.71 12.31 20.74
CA ASP A 526 -17.49 11.37 21.84
C ASP A 526 -16.66 10.19 21.32
N SER A 527 -16.09 9.37 22.20
CA SER A 527 -15.34 8.20 21.77
C SER A 527 -15.20 7.15 22.87
N PHE A 528 -14.93 5.91 22.45
CA PHE A 528 -14.53 4.83 23.34
C PHE A 528 -13.58 3.88 22.60
N THR A 529 -12.82 3.08 23.34
CA THR A 529 -11.93 2.06 22.78
C THR A 529 -12.49 0.65 23.02
N TYR A 530 -12.10 -0.29 22.17
CA TYR A 530 -12.41 -1.72 22.33
C TYR A 530 -11.17 -2.56 21.99
N THR A 531 -11.09 -3.76 22.58
CA THR A 531 -10.02 -4.73 22.33
C THR A 531 -10.63 -6.04 21.85
N ILE A 532 -10.11 -6.57 20.75
CA ILE A 532 -10.46 -7.87 20.18
C ILE A 532 -9.38 -8.89 20.45
N LYS A 533 -9.78 -10.16 20.41
CA LYS A 533 -8.91 -11.33 20.57
C LYS A 533 -9.22 -12.38 19.52
N ASP A 534 -8.20 -13.08 19.01
CA ASP A 534 -8.35 -14.19 18.05
C ASP A 534 -8.22 -15.57 18.70
N ILE A 535 -8.28 -16.63 17.88
CA ILE A 535 -8.13 -18.03 18.29
C ILE A 535 -6.74 -18.39 18.84
N GLU A 536 -5.73 -17.56 18.58
CA GLU A 536 -4.34 -17.76 18.99
C GLU A 536 -3.97 -16.92 20.23
N ASP A 537 -4.96 -16.31 20.86
CA ASP A 537 -4.85 -15.43 22.01
C ASP A 537 -4.14 -14.09 21.77
N ASN A 538 -3.96 -13.68 20.51
CA ASN A 538 -3.46 -12.35 20.17
C ASN A 538 -4.51 -11.29 20.50
N ASN A 539 -4.10 -10.05 20.81
CA ASN A 539 -5.01 -8.94 21.08
C ASN A 539 -4.72 -7.73 20.19
N SER A 540 -5.77 -7.02 19.76
CA SER A 540 -5.67 -5.74 19.04
C SER A 540 -6.69 -4.74 19.57
N THR A 541 -6.36 -3.44 19.59
CA THR A 541 -7.21 -2.38 20.18
C THR A 541 -7.44 -1.24 19.20
N ALA A 542 -8.68 -0.78 19.08
CA ALA A 542 -9.07 0.34 18.24
C ALA A 542 -10.05 1.29 18.95
N THR A 543 -10.39 2.41 18.29
CA THR A 543 -11.26 3.46 18.83
C THR A 543 -12.51 3.61 17.99
N VAL A 544 -13.67 3.74 18.64
CA VAL A 544 -14.92 4.19 18.01
C VAL A 544 -15.06 5.68 18.25
N PHE A 545 -15.19 6.44 17.17
CA PHE A 545 -15.48 7.86 17.17
C PHE A 545 -16.97 8.11 16.93
N VAL A 546 -17.62 8.86 17.80
CA VAL A 546 -19.05 9.16 17.70
C VAL A 546 -19.26 10.66 17.49
N SER A 547 -20.06 11.01 16.48
CA SER A 547 -20.48 12.39 16.20
C SER A 547 -21.98 12.53 16.41
N VAL A 548 -22.36 13.30 17.43
CA VAL A 548 -23.76 13.55 17.80
C VAL A 548 -24.23 14.88 17.22
N VAL A 549 -25.26 14.84 16.38
CA VAL A 549 -25.75 15.98 15.56
C VAL A 549 -27.23 16.29 15.82
N ASP A 550 -27.73 17.45 15.38
CA ASP A 550 -29.17 17.77 15.44
C ASP A 550 -29.76 17.77 14.01
N SER A 551 -30.25 16.62 13.50
CA SER A 551 -30.85 16.53 12.15
C SER A 551 -32.05 17.46 11.91
N THR A 552 -32.61 18.04 12.98
CA THR A 552 -33.70 19.01 12.83
C THR A 552 -33.21 20.43 12.54
N LEU A 553 -31.90 20.71 12.64
CA LEU A 553 -31.29 21.92 12.13
C LEU A 553 -31.26 21.82 10.61
N VAL A 554 -32.12 22.60 9.96
CA VAL A 554 -32.29 22.60 8.51
C VAL A 554 -31.19 23.43 7.85
N ALA A 555 -30.83 24.57 8.42
CA ALA A 555 -29.75 25.41 7.92
C ALA A 555 -29.08 26.20 9.06
N GLU A 556 -27.77 26.45 8.96
CA GLU A 556 -26.94 27.27 9.85
C GLU A 556 -25.94 28.12 9.05
N TYR A 557 -26.19 29.42 8.96
CA TYR A 557 -25.31 30.39 8.31
C TYR A 557 -24.59 31.22 9.37
N ARG A 558 -23.28 31.04 9.48
CA ARG A 558 -22.42 31.73 10.46
C ARG A 558 -21.88 33.05 9.95
N PHE A 559 -21.79 33.22 8.63
CA PHE A 559 -21.24 34.42 7.98
C PHE A 559 -19.79 34.73 8.41
N ASP A 560 -19.00 33.71 8.74
CA ASP A 560 -17.60 33.80 9.15
C ASP A 560 -16.59 33.51 8.03
N GLU A 561 -17.07 33.45 6.79
CA GLU A 561 -16.29 33.21 5.59
C GLU A 561 -15.36 34.40 5.27
N CYS A 562 -14.30 34.12 4.51
CA CYS A 562 -13.28 35.12 4.25
C CYS A 562 -13.65 36.17 3.20
N GLN A 563 -14.41 35.78 2.19
CA GLN A 563 -14.89 36.68 1.14
C GLN A 563 -16.31 36.28 0.72
N PHE A 564 -17.16 37.28 0.51
CA PHE A 564 -18.41 37.18 -0.24
C PHE A 564 -18.20 37.90 -1.57
N ASP A 565 -17.64 37.18 -2.53
CA ASP A 565 -17.25 37.73 -3.83
C ASP A 565 -18.16 37.26 -4.98
N ASN A 566 -19.09 36.34 -4.69
CA ASN A 566 -19.94 35.63 -5.65
C ASN A 566 -19.17 35.21 -6.92
N ALA A 567 -17.88 34.90 -6.81
CA ALA A 567 -17.04 34.60 -7.97
C ALA A 567 -17.44 33.27 -8.64
N ASN A 568 -18.07 32.36 -7.88
CA ASN A 568 -18.43 31.02 -8.31
C ASN A 568 -19.86 30.57 -7.91
N GLY A 569 -20.68 31.44 -7.29
CA GLY A 569 -21.87 31.02 -6.55
C GLY A 569 -21.51 30.32 -5.23
N ASP A 570 -22.47 30.23 -4.31
CA ASP A 570 -22.36 29.54 -3.02
C ASP A 570 -21.25 30.06 -2.08
N ASP A 571 -21.13 31.37 -1.96
CA ASP A 571 -20.14 32.06 -1.10
C ASP A 571 -20.60 32.23 0.36
N VAL A 572 -21.85 31.88 0.68
CA VAL A 572 -22.39 31.81 2.05
C VAL A 572 -22.70 30.36 2.40
N ILE A 573 -22.11 29.87 3.49
CA ILE A 573 -22.05 28.44 3.74
C ILE A 573 -23.06 28.00 4.80
N ASP A 574 -23.84 26.96 4.47
CA ASP A 574 -24.71 26.27 5.41
C ASP A 574 -23.93 25.19 6.17
N ASN A 575 -23.63 25.46 7.44
CA ASN A 575 -22.92 24.59 8.37
C ASN A 575 -23.79 23.43 8.91
N SER A 576 -25.04 23.30 8.44
CA SER A 576 -25.89 22.15 8.75
C SER A 576 -25.56 20.94 7.87
N LEU A 577 -26.12 19.78 8.19
CA LEU A 577 -25.99 18.57 7.36
C LEU A 577 -26.68 18.69 5.99
N ASN A 578 -27.44 19.77 5.73
CA ASN A 578 -28.26 19.89 4.52
C ASN A 578 -27.58 20.63 3.37
N ARG A 579 -26.51 21.39 3.65
CA ARG A 579 -25.67 22.10 2.66
C ARG A 579 -26.45 23.03 1.73
N LEU A 580 -27.36 23.79 2.32
CA LEU A 580 -28.18 24.77 1.62
C LEU A 580 -27.40 26.09 1.44
N ASN A 581 -26.28 26.04 0.72
CA ASN A 581 -25.41 27.21 0.52
C ASN A 581 -26.13 28.34 -0.23
N GLY A 582 -25.68 29.57 0.02
CA GLY A 582 -26.25 30.79 -0.52
C GLY A 582 -25.23 31.58 -1.32
N SER A 583 -25.73 32.39 -2.25
CA SER A 583 -24.95 33.31 -3.06
C SER A 583 -25.26 34.75 -2.67
N THR A 584 -24.26 35.61 -2.69
CA THR A 584 -24.42 37.02 -2.33
C THR A 584 -24.56 37.97 -3.53
N TYR A 585 -25.29 39.07 -3.37
CA TYR A 585 -25.61 40.03 -4.44
C TYR A 585 -25.66 41.48 -3.93
N PRO A 586 -25.37 42.49 -4.78
CA PRO A 586 -24.89 42.38 -6.17
C PRO A 586 -23.40 42.04 -6.25
N THR A 587 -22.96 41.40 -7.33
CA THR A 587 -21.59 40.85 -7.47
C THR A 587 -20.47 41.89 -7.65
N THR A 588 -20.76 43.18 -7.54
CA THR A 588 -19.87 44.26 -8.02
C THR A 588 -19.43 45.29 -6.99
N ASP A 589 -20.06 45.38 -5.81
CA ASP A 589 -19.77 46.49 -4.86
C ASP A 589 -19.45 46.07 -3.41
N GLY A 590 -18.91 44.87 -3.24
CA GLY A 590 -18.37 44.44 -1.94
C GLY A 590 -19.49 44.12 -0.95
N VAL A 591 -20.16 43.02 -1.26
CA VAL A 591 -21.19 42.37 -0.46
C VAL A 591 -20.79 42.22 1.01
N ALA A 592 -21.76 42.29 1.92
CA ALA A 592 -21.72 41.74 3.26
C ALA A 592 -20.33 41.62 3.92
N LYS A 593 -19.69 42.76 4.17
CA LYS A 593 -18.32 42.75 4.72
C LYS A 593 -18.27 42.03 6.06
N ALA A 594 -17.48 40.98 6.08
CA ALA A 594 -16.97 40.35 7.27
C ALA A 594 -16.21 41.35 8.16
N ASP A 595 -16.94 42.02 9.06
CA ASP A 595 -16.40 43.01 9.98
C ASP A 595 -15.79 42.32 11.21
N SER A 596 -14.71 42.88 11.75
CA SER A 596 -13.99 42.39 12.93
C SER A 596 -14.71 42.69 14.26
N SER A 597 -15.95 43.17 14.20
CA SER A 597 -16.77 43.60 15.34
C SER A 597 -18.21 43.07 15.32
N ASN A 598 -18.37 41.76 15.11
CA ASN A 598 -19.67 41.06 15.14
C ASN A 598 -19.83 40.19 16.41
N ILE A 599 -20.92 39.42 16.54
CA ILE A 599 -21.28 38.78 17.83
C ILE A 599 -20.24 37.74 18.24
N ILE A 600 -19.84 36.85 17.32
CA ILE A 600 -18.85 35.79 17.59
C ILE A 600 -17.56 36.03 16.81
N CYS A 601 -17.67 36.10 15.48
CA CYS A 601 -16.56 36.25 14.55
C CYS A 601 -16.84 37.38 13.56
N LYS A 602 -17.15 37.05 12.31
CA LYS A 602 -17.59 37.99 11.28
C LYS A 602 -19.13 37.95 11.19
N GLY A 603 -19.71 38.54 10.15
CA GLY A 603 -21.14 38.74 10.00
C GLY A 603 -21.44 39.37 8.64
N ALA A 604 -22.66 39.20 8.15
CA ALA A 604 -23.10 39.77 6.88
C ALA A 604 -23.57 41.23 7.06
N SER A 605 -23.24 42.11 6.12
CA SER A 605 -23.60 43.53 6.11
C SER A 605 -24.42 43.87 4.87
N PHE A 606 -25.39 44.76 5.01
CA PHE A 606 -26.33 45.13 3.94
C PHE A 606 -26.49 46.65 3.94
N ASP A 607 -26.44 47.27 2.76
CA ASP A 607 -26.42 48.73 2.59
C ASP A 607 -27.80 49.39 2.52
N GLY A 608 -28.87 48.61 2.39
CA GLY A 608 -30.25 49.11 2.29
C GLY A 608 -30.73 49.45 0.89
N ASP A 609 -29.90 49.22 -0.15
CA ASP A 609 -30.21 49.58 -1.53
C ASP A 609 -30.37 48.34 -2.42
N ASP A 610 -29.34 47.49 -2.50
CA ASP A 610 -29.40 46.30 -3.37
C ASP A 610 -28.72 45.04 -2.82
N ASP A 611 -28.14 45.08 -1.62
CA ASP A 611 -27.49 43.94 -0.97
C ASP A 611 -28.47 42.83 -0.53
N TYR A 612 -28.20 41.57 -0.89
CA TYR A 612 -28.91 40.40 -0.37
C TYR A 612 -28.14 39.08 -0.51
N ILE A 613 -28.61 38.06 0.21
CA ILE A 613 -28.16 36.67 0.08
C ILE A 613 -29.33 35.83 -0.42
N GLU A 614 -29.08 34.97 -1.38
CA GLU A 614 -30.06 34.04 -1.95
C GLU A 614 -29.57 32.60 -1.84
N VAL A 615 -30.35 31.76 -1.18
CA VAL A 615 -30.17 30.31 -1.10
C VAL A 615 -31.22 29.68 -2.01
N ALA A 616 -30.76 28.85 -2.95
CA ALA A 616 -31.62 28.22 -3.95
C ALA A 616 -32.82 27.49 -3.32
N ASP A 617 -33.94 27.42 -4.06
CA ASP A 617 -35.10 26.67 -3.60
C ASP A 617 -34.77 25.17 -3.48
N ASP A 618 -34.94 24.62 -2.28
CA ASP A 618 -34.69 23.20 -1.99
C ASP A 618 -35.85 22.60 -1.17
N PRO A 619 -36.29 21.35 -1.46
CA PRO A 619 -37.31 20.64 -0.69
C PRO A 619 -37.05 20.57 0.82
N LYS A 620 -35.80 20.56 1.27
CA LYS A 620 -35.42 20.54 2.70
C LYS A 620 -35.84 21.82 3.43
N LEU A 621 -35.96 22.94 2.72
CA LEU A 621 -36.48 24.21 3.26
C LEU A 621 -38.02 24.29 3.28
N ASN A 622 -38.72 23.33 2.66
CA ASN A 622 -40.19 23.28 2.60
C ASN A 622 -40.78 22.65 3.87
N ILE A 623 -40.55 23.31 5.01
CA ILE A 623 -41.05 22.88 6.32
C ILE A 623 -42.57 23.05 6.39
N THR A 624 -43.30 21.95 6.55
CA THR A 624 -44.77 21.93 6.66
C THR A 624 -45.28 21.91 8.11
N GLY A 625 -44.46 21.43 9.04
CA GLY A 625 -44.83 21.21 10.44
C GLY A 625 -44.45 22.35 11.38
N SER A 626 -43.91 22.00 12.55
CA SER A 626 -43.37 23.00 13.47
C SER A 626 -42.04 23.54 12.95
N MET A 627 -41.75 24.81 13.17
CA MET A 627 -40.48 25.42 12.76
C MET A 627 -39.97 26.42 13.78
N SER A 628 -38.67 26.69 13.71
CA SER A 628 -38.06 27.84 14.37
C SER A 628 -37.03 28.50 13.47
N VAL A 629 -36.87 29.81 13.63
CA VAL A 629 -35.80 30.58 13.00
C VAL A 629 -35.20 31.46 14.07
N SER A 630 -33.87 31.48 14.18
CA SER A 630 -33.16 32.45 15.03
C SER A 630 -32.00 33.08 14.30
N PHE A 631 -31.68 34.31 14.66
CA PHE A 631 -30.57 35.06 14.10
C PHE A 631 -30.27 36.29 14.96
N TRP A 632 -29.08 36.83 14.81
CA TRP A 632 -28.72 38.15 15.31
C TRP A 632 -28.90 39.18 14.19
N VAL A 633 -29.42 40.36 14.56
CA VAL A 633 -29.59 41.49 13.64
C VAL A 633 -29.08 42.78 14.27
N TYR A 634 -28.39 43.61 13.48
CA TYR A 634 -27.93 44.95 13.82
C TYR A 634 -28.50 45.96 12.83
N PRO A 635 -29.71 46.51 13.07
CA PRO A 635 -30.34 47.44 12.14
C PRO A 635 -29.64 48.80 12.14
N GLN A 636 -29.35 49.36 10.96
CA GLN A 636 -28.71 50.67 10.80
C GLN A 636 -29.61 51.66 10.06
N GLY A 637 -30.44 51.18 9.14
CA GLY A 637 -31.39 52.02 8.40
C GLY A 637 -32.75 52.17 9.03
N ASP A 638 -33.39 53.28 8.68
CA ASP A 638 -34.67 53.73 9.24
C ASP A 638 -35.81 53.70 8.19
N ALA A 639 -35.68 52.85 7.16
CA ALA A 639 -36.65 52.69 6.07
C ALA A 639 -38.03 52.24 6.58
N MET A 640 -39.09 52.51 5.78
CA MET A 640 -40.48 52.20 6.17
C MET A 640 -40.76 50.69 6.28
N GLU A 641 -40.12 49.87 5.46
CA GLU A 641 -40.22 48.41 5.46
C GLU A 641 -38.83 47.82 5.13
N GLN A 642 -38.43 46.76 5.83
CA GLN A 642 -37.16 46.04 5.62
C GLN A 642 -37.42 44.55 5.87
N SER A 643 -36.81 43.63 5.11
CA SER A 643 -36.94 42.18 5.34
C SER A 643 -35.61 41.57 5.77
N TYR A 644 -35.63 40.66 6.74
CA TYR A 644 -34.42 40.06 7.29
C TYR A 644 -34.15 38.68 6.72
N VAL A 645 -35.11 37.75 6.91
CA VAL A 645 -35.01 36.37 6.43
C VAL A 645 -36.39 35.93 5.98
N GLU A 646 -36.51 35.47 4.73
CA GLU A 646 -37.77 35.02 4.16
C GLU A 646 -37.67 33.90 3.14
N LYS A 647 -38.66 33.00 3.17
CA LYS A 647 -38.98 32.05 2.11
C LYS A 647 -40.47 32.20 1.83
N TYR A 648 -40.82 33.22 1.05
CA TYR A 648 -42.18 33.79 1.04
C TYR A 648 -42.53 34.36 -0.35
N ASP A 649 -43.80 34.22 -0.77
CA ASP A 649 -44.24 34.67 -2.12
C ASP A 649 -45.54 35.52 -2.13
N ASN A 650 -45.95 36.04 -0.96
CA ASN A 650 -47.24 36.71 -0.72
C ASN A 650 -48.49 35.82 -0.77
N SER A 651 -48.37 34.52 -1.04
CA SER A 651 -49.48 33.55 -0.98
C SER A 651 -49.15 32.28 -0.18
N SER A 652 -47.88 32.07 0.10
CA SER A 652 -47.33 30.93 0.82
C SER A 652 -46.00 31.32 1.50
N GLY A 653 -45.53 30.47 2.40
CA GLY A 653 -44.22 30.56 3.04
C GLY A 653 -44.21 31.36 4.35
N TRP A 654 -43.02 31.83 4.71
CA TRP A 654 -42.75 32.49 5.99
C TRP A 654 -41.71 33.60 5.86
N ARG A 655 -41.79 34.60 6.74
CA ARG A 655 -40.81 35.69 6.79
C ARG A 655 -40.72 36.36 8.15
N VAL A 656 -39.53 36.86 8.47
CA VAL A 656 -39.30 37.78 9.58
C VAL A 656 -38.86 39.12 9.02
N TRP A 657 -39.64 40.17 9.30
CA TRP A 657 -39.48 41.46 8.64
C TRP A 657 -39.91 42.61 9.56
N TYR A 658 -39.46 43.82 9.23
CA TYR A 658 -39.70 45.05 9.97
C TYR A 658 -40.56 46.02 9.18
N LYS A 659 -41.45 46.74 9.88
CA LYS A 659 -42.31 47.77 9.29
C LYS A 659 -42.68 48.87 10.27
N LYS A 660 -42.58 50.11 9.78
CA LYS A 660 -43.19 51.29 10.40
C LYS A 660 -44.66 51.37 10.07
N THR A 661 -45.49 51.49 11.11
CA THR A 661 -46.93 51.67 10.93
C THR A 661 -47.33 53.07 11.38
N TRP A 662 -47.86 53.85 10.44
CA TRP A 662 -48.49 55.13 10.76
C TRP A 662 -49.89 54.91 11.34
N SER A 663 -50.17 55.52 12.49
CA SER A 663 -51.50 55.56 13.07
C SER A 663 -52.16 56.92 12.83
N PHE A 664 -53.24 56.93 12.03
CA PHE A 664 -54.08 58.12 11.86
C PHE A 664 -54.80 58.53 13.15
N SER A 665 -54.97 57.61 14.10
CA SER A 665 -55.70 57.86 15.35
C SER A 665 -54.85 58.52 16.43
N THR A 666 -53.54 58.25 16.44
CA THR A 666 -52.58 58.76 17.43
C THR A 666 -51.54 59.70 16.83
N PHE A 667 -51.57 59.92 15.50
CA PHE A 667 -50.57 60.70 14.75
C PHE A 667 -49.13 60.31 15.10
N SER A 668 -48.90 59.00 15.28
CA SER A 668 -47.62 58.43 15.68
C SER A 668 -47.18 57.35 14.69
N ILE A 669 -45.87 57.16 14.60
CA ILE A 669 -45.25 56.02 13.91
C ILE A 669 -44.88 55.00 14.98
N THR A 670 -45.20 53.73 14.73
CA THR A 670 -44.82 52.61 15.60
C THR A 670 -43.97 51.62 14.82
N ASP A 671 -42.80 51.33 15.38
CA ASP A 671 -41.86 50.32 14.89
C ASP A 671 -42.33 48.92 15.25
N ARG A 672 -42.31 48.00 14.29
CA ARG A 672 -42.76 46.63 14.51
C ARG A 672 -41.87 45.61 13.80
N ILE A 673 -41.59 44.50 14.48
CA ILE A 673 -41.10 43.27 13.83
C ILE A 673 -42.24 42.29 13.75
N TYR A 674 -42.41 41.71 12.58
CA TYR A 674 -43.40 40.71 12.27
C TYR A 674 -42.73 39.37 12.01
N PHE A 675 -43.38 38.31 12.46
CA PHE A 675 -43.22 36.98 11.90
C PHE A 675 -44.54 36.65 11.20
N ASP A 676 -44.47 36.41 9.90
CA ASP A 676 -45.62 36.02 9.08
C ASP A 676 -45.46 34.55 8.67
N LEU A 677 -46.57 33.82 8.64
CA LEU A 677 -46.66 32.43 8.19
C LEU A 677 -47.97 32.24 7.41
N TYR A 678 -47.94 31.56 6.27
CA TYR A 678 -49.16 31.03 5.68
C TYR A 678 -49.48 29.66 6.26
N ILE A 679 -50.62 29.54 6.95
CA ILE A 679 -51.09 28.30 7.56
C ILE A 679 -52.41 27.92 6.90
N ASP A 680 -52.46 26.72 6.31
CA ASP A 680 -53.59 26.23 5.51
C ASP A 680 -54.11 27.27 4.47
N GLY A 681 -53.19 27.97 3.80
CA GLY A 681 -53.47 29.01 2.81
C GLY A 681 -53.91 30.37 3.38
N THR A 682 -53.98 30.52 4.71
CA THR A 682 -54.35 31.78 5.39
C THR A 682 -53.11 32.45 5.98
N ARG A 683 -52.95 33.76 5.77
CA ARG A 683 -51.84 34.52 6.34
C ARG A 683 -52.09 34.77 7.83
N GLU A 684 -51.15 34.32 8.65
CA GLU A 684 -51.12 34.49 10.09
C GLU A 684 -49.88 35.29 10.46
N GLN A 685 -50.01 36.21 11.42
CA GLN A 685 -48.92 37.11 11.77
C GLN A 685 -48.88 37.39 13.27
N VAL A 686 -47.67 37.41 13.82
CA VAL A 686 -47.40 37.84 15.18
C VAL A 686 -46.35 38.93 15.14
N TYR A 687 -46.55 40.00 15.91
CA TYR A 687 -45.61 41.12 15.90
C TYR A 687 -45.30 41.63 17.29
N ILE A 688 -44.14 42.27 17.39
CA ILE A 688 -43.67 43.02 18.56
C ILE A 688 -43.67 44.50 18.19
N GLU A 689 -44.24 45.34 19.07
CA GLU A 689 -44.23 46.82 18.95
C GLU A 689 -43.23 47.44 19.94
N ASP A 690 -43.04 48.76 19.85
CA ASP A 690 -42.27 49.57 20.80
C ASP A 690 -40.81 49.08 20.96
N LEU A 691 -40.11 48.97 19.83
CA LEU A 691 -38.71 48.54 19.74
C LEU A 691 -37.76 49.60 20.33
N GLU A 692 -37.55 49.57 21.64
CA GLU A 692 -36.58 50.46 22.30
C GLU A 692 -35.13 50.18 21.85
N ASN A 693 -34.37 51.23 21.54
CA ASN A 693 -32.97 51.15 21.07
C ASN A 693 -32.79 50.20 19.87
N TRP A 694 -33.76 50.19 18.96
CA TRP A 694 -33.76 49.31 17.79
C TRP A 694 -32.53 49.51 16.89
N LEU A 695 -32.29 50.76 16.47
CA LEU A 695 -31.19 51.10 15.58
C LEU A 695 -29.84 51.05 16.31
N ASN A 696 -28.81 50.66 15.55
CA ASN A 696 -27.40 50.61 15.96
C ASN A 696 -27.14 49.74 17.20
N ASN A 697 -27.92 48.68 17.39
CA ASN A 697 -27.73 47.70 18.46
C ASN A 697 -27.99 46.28 17.94
N TRP A 698 -27.28 45.31 18.50
CA TRP A 698 -27.53 43.89 18.23
C TRP A 698 -28.79 43.40 18.94
N HIS A 699 -29.61 42.64 18.22
CA HIS A 699 -30.80 41.99 18.76
C HIS A 699 -30.83 40.53 18.33
N PHE A 700 -31.06 39.63 19.29
CA PHE A 700 -31.30 38.22 19.00
C PHE A 700 -32.79 37.99 18.80
N ILE A 701 -33.17 37.57 17.59
CA ILE A 701 -34.55 37.28 17.23
C ILE A 701 -34.77 35.78 17.21
N THR A 702 -35.91 35.33 17.73
CA THR A 702 -36.36 33.95 17.52
C THR A 702 -37.83 33.92 17.16
N ALA A 703 -38.15 33.38 15.99
CA ALA A 703 -39.50 33.07 15.55
C ALA A 703 -39.77 31.58 15.76
N VAL A 704 -40.87 31.22 16.41
CA VAL A 704 -41.21 29.81 16.71
C VAL A 704 -42.66 29.55 16.37
N TYR A 705 -42.90 28.60 15.47
CA TYR A 705 -44.21 28.02 15.23
C TYR A 705 -44.23 26.58 15.74
N LYS A 706 -45.11 26.31 16.70
CA LYS A 706 -45.43 24.94 17.12
C LYS A 706 -46.81 24.59 16.57
N LYS A 707 -46.86 23.64 15.63
CA LYS A 707 -48.09 23.09 15.06
C LYS A 707 -49.06 22.71 16.16
N ASP A 708 -50.32 23.09 15.96
CA ASP A 708 -51.45 22.86 16.88
C ASP A 708 -51.27 23.44 18.29
N ALA A 709 -50.45 24.48 18.43
CA ALA A 709 -50.26 25.15 19.70
C ALA A 709 -50.16 26.67 19.57
N ARG A 710 -49.03 27.18 19.05
CA ARG A 710 -48.73 28.61 19.14
C ARG A 710 -47.68 29.06 18.15
N MET A 711 -47.89 30.26 17.61
CA MET A 711 -46.88 31.07 16.94
C MET A 711 -46.34 32.09 17.95
N LYS A 712 -45.02 32.28 17.96
CA LYS A 712 -44.34 33.22 18.86
C LYS A 712 -43.23 33.95 18.14
N LEU A 713 -43.00 35.18 18.59
CA LEU A 713 -41.82 35.96 18.28
C LEU A 713 -41.18 36.44 19.58
N PHE A 714 -39.87 36.31 19.65
CA PHE A 714 -39.02 36.71 20.76
C PHE A 714 -37.96 37.69 20.26
N ILE A 715 -37.68 38.72 21.06
CA ILE A 715 -36.49 39.55 20.93
C ILE A 715 -35.77 39.50 22.29
N ARG A 716 -34.65 38.76 22.36
CA ARG A 716 -33.82 38.38 23.55
C ARG A 716 -34.50 37.51 24.64
N ASP A 717 -33.75 36.61 25.31
CA ASP A 717 -33.79 36.33 26.78
C ASP A 717 -32.62 35.41 27.26
N GLU A 718 -32.14 35.50 28.52
CA GLU A 718 -32.35 34.41 29.51
C GLU A 718 -33.50 34.68 30.52
N VAL A 719 -33.59 35.89 31.10
CA VAL A 719 -34.78 36.40 31.85
C VAL A 719 -34.81 37.95 31.86
N GLY A 720 -34.44 38.61 30.76
CA GLY A 720 -34.29 40.08 30.69
C GLY A 720 -34.96 40.73 29.47
N ASN A 721 -36.22 40.38 29.21
CA ASN A 721 -37.00 40.82 28.04
C ASN A 721 -37.07 42.35 27.87
N LYS A 722 -37.46 42.77 26.64
CA LYS A 722 -38.61 43.68 26.58
C LYS A 722 -39.87 43.17 25.88
N VAL A 723 -39.84 42.29 24.87
CA VAL A 723 -41.13 41.90 24.25
C VAL A 723 -41.18 40.47 23.73
N ARG A 724 -42.30 39.80 24.05
CA ARG A 724 -42.74 38.53 23.48
C ARG A 724 -44.17 38.72 22.99
N SER A 725 -44.43 38.32 21.76
CA SER A 725 -45.79 38.26 21.23
C SER A 725 -46.17 36.82 20.89
N ARG A 726 -47.45 36.48 21.00
CA ARG A 726 -47.95 35.13 20.72
C ARG A 726 -49.40 35.13 20.29
N ILE A 727 -49.72 34.20 19.41
CA ILE A 727 -51.09 33.87 19.00
C ILE A 727 -51.26 32.35 18.99
N ASN A 728 -52.51 31.90 19.15
CA ASN A 728 -52.86 30.49 19.00
C ASN A 728 -53.25 30.24 17.55
N VAL A 729 -52.51 29.38 16.88
CA VAL A 729 -52.74 29.01 15.48
C VAL A 729 -52.45 27.52 15.33
N SER A 730 -53.17 26.86 14.43
CA SER A 730 -53.13 25.42 14.15
C SER A 730 -53.30 25.23 12.63
N GLY A 731 -52.75 24.15 12.09
CA GLY A 731 -52.69 23.89 10.64
C GLY A 731 -51.28 23.54 10.15
N ASP A 732 -51.14 23.33 8.85
CA ASP A 732 -49.85 23.09 8.20
C ASP A 732 -49.33 24.37 7.55
N ILE A 733 -48.00 24.57 7.60
CA ILE A 733 -47.36 25.65 6.87
C ILE A 733 -47.54 25.39 5.38
N THR A 734 -48.13 26.36 4.68
CA THR A 734 -48.22 26.36 3.22
C THR A 734 -46.86 26.79 2.67
N THR A 735 -46.10 25.87 2.08
CA THR A 735 -44.70 26.11 1.68
C THR A 735 -44.59 26.93 0.39
N SER A 736 -43.55 27.75 0.29
CA SER A 736 -43.24 28.57 -0.89
C SER A 736 -42.18 27.92 -1.76
N ASN A 737 -42.33 28.00 -3.08
CA ASN A 737 -41.33 27.55 -4.07
C ASN A 737 -40.30 28.62 -4.43
N LYS A 738 -40.15 29.62 -3.56
CA LYS A 738 -39.16 30.69 -3.71
C LYS A 738 -37.86 30.34 -2.98
N PRO A 739 -36.72 30.86 -3.46
CA PRO A 739 -35.47 30.82 -2.72
C PRO A 739 -35.65 31.32 -1.27
N LEU A 740 -34.77 30.86 -0.38
CA LEU A 740 -34.59 31.50 0.91
C LEU A 740 -33.75 32.76 0.68
N ILE A 741 -34.26 33.91 1.10
CA ILE A 741 -33.65 35.21 0.87
C ILE A 741 -33.34 35.86 2.21
N MET A 742 -32.17 36.48 2.32
CA MET A 742 -31.76 37.28 3.47
C MET A 742 -31.36 38.68 3.01
N GLY A 743 -31.81 39.72 3.71
CA GLY A 743 -31.47 41.11 3.38
C GLY A 743 -32.37 41.83 2.38
N LYS A 744 -33.34 41.15 1.73
CA LYS A 744 -34.39 41.80 0.93
C LYS A 744 -35.72 41.07 0.98
N ASN A 745 -36.76 41.72 0.46
CA ASN A 745 -38.03 41.05 0.18
C ASN A 745 -38.09 40.45 -1.24
N TYR A 746 -38.99 39.49 -1.44
CA TYR A 746 -39.21 38.75 -2.69
C TYR A 746 -39.63 39.64 -3.88
N GLN A 747 -40.11 40.85 -3.64
CA GLN A 747 -40.52 41.79 -4.70
C GLN A 747 -39.42 42.77 -5.11
N ASP A 748 -38.19 42.61 -4.60
CA ASP A 748 -37.02 43.46 -4.90
C ASP A 748 -37.29 44.95 -4.64
N LYS A 749 -37.97 45.23 -3.51
CA LYS A 749 -38.45 46.58 -3.19
C LYS A 749 -37.95 47.10 -1.85
N TYR A 750 -37.71 46.20 -0.90
CA TYR A 750 -37.37 46.53 0.47
C TYR A 750 -36.11 45.79 0.86
N TYR A 751 -35.01 46.54 0.93
CA TYR A 751 -33.69 46.06 1.29
C TYR A 751 -33.38 46.43 2.72
N PHE A 752 -32.61 45.57 3.39
CA PHE A 752 -32.17 45.74 4.76
C PHE A 752 -30.92 46.60 4.79
N GLU A 753 -30.88 47.60 5.67
CA GLU A 753 -29.67 48.35 5.96
C GLU A 753 -29.20 47.97 7.38
N GLY A 754 -28.09 47.25 7.48
CA GLY A 754 -27.55 46.77 8.75
C GLY A 754 -26.76 45.47 8.63
N LYS A 755 -26.69 44.69 9.72
CA LYS A 755 -25.96 43.41 9.73
C LYS A 755 -26.82 42.23 10.17
N LEU A 756 -26.55 41.04 9.63
CA LEU A 756 -27.08 39.75 10.08
C LEU A 756 -25.94 38.82 10.49
N ASP A 757 -26.19 38.02 11.52
CA ASP A 757 -25.22 37.04 12.02
C ASP A 757 -25.94 35.78 12.54
N GLU A 758 -25.29 34.62 12.47
CA GLU A 758 -25.74 33.35 13.07
C GLU A 758 -27.18 32.90 12.71
N VAL A 759 -27.58 32.96 11.44
CA VAL A 759 -28.93 32.57 11.01
C VAL A 759 -29.11 31.06 11.06
N LYS A 760 -30.12 30.60 11.79
CA LYS A 760 -30.43 29.18 11.97
C LYS A 760 -31.90 28.89 11.74
N ILE A 761 -32.18 27.80 11.04
CA ILE A 761 -33.53 27.33 10.69
C ILE A 761 -33.69 25.91 11.20
N TRP A 762 -34.77 25.62 11.94
CA TRP A 762 -35.09 24.28 12.42
C TRP A 762 -36.45 23.80 11.91
N SER A 763 -36.54 22.52 11.58
CA SER A 763 -37.78 21.78 11.29
C SER A 763 -38.53 21.33 12.55
N ARG A 764 -38.26 22.01 13.69
CA ARG A 764 -38.93 21.80 14.97
C ARG A 764 -39.15 23.11 15.72
N ALA A 765 -40.10 23.10 16.66
CA ALA A 765 -40.28 24.19 17.59
C ALA A 765 -39.24 24.14 18.73
N LEU A 766 -38.38 25.16 18.84
CA LEU A 766 -37.45 25.32 19.95
C LEU A 766 -38.19 25.50 21.27
N ARG A 767 -37.69 24.84 22.32
CA ARG A 767 -38.14 25.06 23.70
C ARG A 767 -37.47 26.30 24.27
N ARG A 768 -38.07 26.86 25.33
CA ARG A 768 -37.51 28.06 26.00
C ARG A 768 -36.05 27.86 26.40
N VAL A 769 -35.73 26.75 27.06
CA VAL A 769 -34.34 26.46 27.49
C VAL A 769 -33.37 26.46 26.31
N GLN A 770 -33.75 25.92 25.16
CA GLN A 770 -32.89 25.88 23.98
C GLN A 770 -32.67 27.27 23.37
N VAL A 771 -33.69 28.13 23.38
CA VAL A 771 -33.53 29.53 22.92
C VAL A 771 -32.55 30.29 23.80
N VAL A 772 -32.64 30.07 25.12
CA VAL A 772 -31.74 30.63 26.12
C VAL A 772 -30.32 30.11 25.92
N ASP A 773 -30.13 28.80 25.79
CA ASP A 773 -28.81 28.18 25.61
C ASP A 773 -28.10 28.72 24.36
N ILE A 774 -28.82 28.82 23.23
CA ILE A 774 -28.30 29.40 21.98
C ILE A 774 -27.88 30.85 22.20
N TYR A 775 -28.77 31.68 22.75
CA TYR A 775 -28.49 33.09 23.01
C TYR A 775 -27.24 33.25 23.88
N THR A 776 -27.16 32.50 24.98
CA THR A 776 -26.07 32.61 25.96
C THR A 776 -24.76 32.17 25.36
N ASN A 777 -24.72 31.01 24.70
CA ASN A 777 -23.52 30.52 24.04
C ASN A 777 -23.00 31.49 22.99
N GLU A 778 -23.87 31.97 22.10
CA GLU A 778 -23.47 32.90 21.05
C GLU A 778 -23.05 34.27 21.62
N SER A 779 -23.73 34.76 22.66
CA SER A 779 -23.34 36.01 23.34
C SER A 779 -21.99 35.93 24.06
N GLU A 780 -21.58 34.71 24.43
CA GLU A 780 -20.26 34.41 25.02
C GLU A 780 -19.24 33.94 23.97
N LYS A 781 -19.55 34.12 22.68
CA LYS A 781 -18.71 33.76 21.53
C LYS A 781 -18.40 32.27 21.43
N ARG A 782 -19.36 31.41 21.76
CA ARG A 782 -19.27 29.95 21.64
C ARG A 782 -20.13 29.42 20.50
N ASP A 783 -19.90 28.17 20.10
CA ASP A 783 -20.85 27.41 19.29
C ASP A 783 -22.19 27.29 20.02
N TRP A 784 -23.30 27.35 19.26
CA TRP A 784 -24.64 27.27 19.85
C TRP A 784 -24.87 25.96 20.64
N TYR A 785 -24.06 24.94 20.38
CA TYR A 785 -24.13 23.60 20.95
C TYR A 785 -22.98 23.22 21.90
N ASP A 786 -21.91 24.04 22.04
CA ASP A 786 -20.74 23.74 22.88
C ASP A 786 -20.82 24.49 24.23
N ASP A 787 -20.77 23.75 25.33
CA ASP A 787 -21.01 24.30 26.67
C ASP A 787 -19.79 24.93 27.34
N ASN A 788 -18.58 24.92 26.75
CA ASN A 788 -17.40 25.51 27.41
C ASN A 788 -16.24 25.98 26.51
N LYS A 789 -16.32 25.91 25.17
CA LYS A 789 -15.24 26.40 24.29
C LYS A 789 -15.61 27.65 23.50
N THR A 790 -14.74 28.65 23.54
CA THR A 790 -14.81 29.83 22.66
C THR A 790 -14.61 29.39 21.20
N ARG A 791 -15.45 29.89 20.29
CA ARG A 791 -15.35 29.63 18.86
C ARG A 791 -14.04 30.19 18.32
N VAL A 792 -13.34 29.40 17.52
CA VAL A 792 -12.14 29.84 16.80
C VAL A 792 -12.59 30.45 15.48
N CYS A 793 -12.26 31.73 15.25
CA CYS A 793 -12.63 32.42 14.01
C CYS A 793 -11.65 32.12 12.87
N ASN A 794 -12.16 32.03 11.65
CA ASN A 794 -11.37 31.86 10.44
C ASN A 794 -10.34 32.99 10.25
N VAL A 795 -9.09 32.62 9.91
CA VAL A 795 -7.98 33.56 9.66
C VAL A 795 -7.82 33.78 8.15
N CYS A 796 -8.28 34.93 7.66
CA CYS A 796 -8.39 35.22 6.23
C CYS A 796 -7.11 35.72 5.55
N GLN A 797 -5.94 35.16 5.89
CA GLN A 797 -4.64 35.67 5.42
C GLN A 797 -4.05 34.94 4.20
N CYS A 798 -4.75 34.00 3.56
CA CYS A 798 -4.19 33.16 2.50
C CYS A 798 -4.45 33.64 1.05
N ASN A 799 -5.27 34.68 0.85
CA ASN A 799 -5.86 35.02 -0.46
C ASN A 799 -4.93 35.72 -1.46
N SER A 800 -3.64 35.95 -1.13
CA SER A 800 -2.70 36.65 -2.02
C SER A 800 -1.72 35.73 -2.78
N LEU A 801 -1.89 34.40 -2.70
CA LEU A 801 -0.94 33.43 -3.24
C LEU A 801 -1.38 32.87 -4.60
N ALA A 802 -1.24 33.66 -5.67
CA ALA A 802 -1.36 33.15 -7.04
C ALA A 802 -0.24 32.13 -7.36
N ASN A 803 -0.54 31.10 -8.17
CA ASN A 803 0.40 30.07 -8.65
C ASN A 803 1.05 29.19 -7.57
N LYS A 804 0.31 28.81 -6.52
CA LYS A 804 0.80 27.86 -5.51
C LYS A 804 -0.05 26.59 -5.45
N SER A 805 0.62 25.51 -5.08
CA SER A 805 0.02 24.22 -4.79
C SER A 805 0.41 23.77 -3.38
N MET A 806 -0.49 23.04 -2.71
CA MET A 806 -0.33 22.45 -1.38
C MET A 806 -0.70 20.98 -1.45
N LEU A 807 -0.13 20.15 -0.60
CA LEU A 807 -0.37 18.70 -0.61
C LEU A 807 -1.13 18.31 0.65
N ILE A 808 -2.29 17.66 0.49
CA ILE A 808 -3.22 17.29 1.54
C ILE A 808 -3.27 15.77 1.63
N GLY A 809 -3.06 15.22 2.82
CA GLY A 809 -3.21 13.79 3.08
C GLY A 809 -4.48 13.44 3.81
N LEU A 810 -5.09 12.33 3.42
CA LEU A 810 -6.21 11.77 4.15
C LEU A 810 -5.74 10.55 4.93
N GLN A 811 -5.90 10.60 6.25
CA GLN A 811 -5.51 9.50 7.13
C GLN A 811 -6.28 8.22 6.77
N SER A 812 -5.60 7.08 6.86
CA SER A 812 -6.13 5.75 6.53
C SER A 812 -7.23 5.26 7.48
N ASP A 813 -7.44 5.94 8.60
CA ASP A 813 -8.37 5.51 9.66
C ASP A 813 -9.85 5.63 9.24
N PHE A 814 -10.19 6.33 8.15
CA PHE A 814 -11.56 6.61 7.72
C PHE A 814 -12.10 5.69 6.58
N ARG A 815 -11.39 4.61 6.23
CA ARG A 815 -11.71 3.75 5.05
C ARG A 815 -13.14 3.17 5.03
N ASN A 816 -13.79 3.00 6.19
CA ASN A 816 -15.06 2.29 6.34
C ASN A 816 -16.30 3.16 6.55
N MET A 817 -16.24 4.46 6.23
CA MET A 817 -17.46 5.27 6.16
C MET A 817 -18.42 4.68 5.11
N SER A 818 -19.72 4.56 5.41
CA SER A 818 -20.74 4.07 4.46
C SER A 818 -21.42 5.21 3.67
N SER A 819 -21.19 6.46 4.08
CA SER A 819 -21.61 7.69 3.40
C SER A 819 -20.74 8.88 3.84
N GLY A 820 -20.57 9.91 2.99
CA GLY A 820 -19.74 11.08 3.29
C GLY A 820 -18.25 10.82 3.08
N LYS A 821 -17.89 10.25 1.92
CA LYS A 821 -16.49 10.13 1.45
C LYS A 821 -16.11 11.18 0.41
N ASP A 822 -17.05 12.00 -0.03
CA ASP A 822 -16.81 13.03 -1.03
C ASP A 822 -15.89 14.13 -0.51
N VAL A 823 -15.16 14.80 -1.41
CA VAL A 823 -14.30 15.96 -1.14
C VAL A 823 -14.92 16.93 -0.13
N LEU A 824 -16.20 17.24 -0.33
CA LEU A 824 -16.96 18.21 0.46
C LEU A 824 -17.30 17.72 1.87
N SER A 825 -17.40 16.42 2.09
CA SER A 825 -17.68 15.80 3.41
C SER A 825 -16.46 15.67 4.31
N ILE A 826 -15.27 15.56 3.72
CA ILE A 826 -14.02 15.36 4.45
C ILE A 826 -13.30 16.68 4.70
N LEU A 827 -13.32 17.59 3.72
CA LEU A 827 -12.65 18.90 3.81
C LEU A 827 -13.63 20.06 4.05
N GLY A 828 -14.92 19.81 4.26
CA GLY A 828 -16.00 20.82 4.25
C GLY A 828 -15.71 22.15 4.96
N ASP A 829 -16.40 23.20 4.47
CA ASP A 829 -16.58 24.59 4.93
C ASP A 829 -15.32 25.40 5.32
N ASP A 830 -14.45 24.87 6.19
CA ASP A 830 -13.16 25.48 6.53
C ASP A 830 -12.27 25.59 5.28
N PHE A 831 -12.45 24.71 4.29
CA PHE A 831 -11.66 24.69 3.05
C PHE A 831 -11.90 25.91 2.15
N ASN A 832 -13.14 26.13 1.69
CA ASN A 832 -13.48 27.28 0.84
C ASN A 832 -13.42 28.60 1.63
N ALA A 833 -13.76 28.58 2.93
CA ALA A 833 -13.61 29.76 3.78
C ALA A 833 -12.15 30.15 4.01
N THR A 834 -11.21 29.21 4.14
CA THR A 834 -9.79 29.49 4.41
C THR A 834 -8.99 29.83 3.14
N TYR A 835 -9.24 29.16 2.03
CA TYR A 835 -8.42 29.27 0.82
C TYR A 835 -9.10 30.07 -0.31
N GLY A 836 -10.43 30.20 -0.29
CA GLY A 836 -11.21 30.87 -1.34
C GLY A 836 -11.52 29.95 -2.53
N SER A 837 -12.50 30.36 -3.34
CA SER A 837 -13.08 29.55 -4.43
C SER A 837 -12.12 29.29 -5.61
N ASP A 838 -11.02 30.04 -5.67
CA ASP A 838 -9.93 29.82 -6.60
C ASP A 838 -9.15 28.54 -6.31
N TRP A 839 -9.25 27.89 -5.14
CA TRP A 839 -8.50 26.66 -4.88
C TRP A 839 -9.32 25.40 -5.20
N LYS A 840 -8.71 24.45 -5.93
CA LYS A 840 -9.30 23.16 -6.29
C LYS A 840 -8.46 22.02 -5.74
N LEU A 841 -9.12 20.95 -5.28
CA LEU A 841 -8.45 19.71 -4.96
C LEU A 841 -8.27 18.87 -6.23
N TRP A 842 -7.13 18.20 -6.36
CA TRP A 842 -6.74 17.41 -7.52
C TRP A 842 -6.35 16.00 -7.07
N GLY A 843 -6.93 15.01 -7.73
CA GLY A 843 -6.71 13.59 -7.49
C GLY A 843 -6.06 12.90 -8.68
N ARG A 844 -5.41 11.76 -8.41
CA ARG A 844 -4.74 10.95 -9.45
C ARG A 844 -5.75 10.04 -10.14
N VAL A 845 -5.89 10.16 -11.46
CA VAL A 845 -6.76 9.29 -12.28
C VAL A 845 -5.89 8.37 -13.15
N TYR A 846 -6.21 7.08 -13.15
CA TYR A 846 -5.55 6.07 -13.98
C TYR A 846 -6.26 5.94 -15.33
N ASP A 847 -5.57 6.27 -16.42
CA ASP A 847 -6.07 6.04 -17.76
C ASP A 847 -5.86 4.57 -18.15
N ILE A 848 -6.94 3.81 -18.20
CA ILE A 848 -6.97 2.37 -18.56
C ILE A 848 -6.51 2.09 -20.00
N SER A 849 -6.24 3.11 -20.81
CA SER A 849 -5.89 2.97 -22.23
C SER A 849 -4.40 3.15 -22.56
N SER A 850 -3.54 3.54 -21.60
CA SER A 850 -2.10 3.70 -21.85
C SER A 850 -1.24 3.27 -20.68
N SER A 851 -0.22 2.45 -20.95
CA SER A 851 0.81 2.04 -19.99
C SER A 851 1.45 3.25 -19.30
N ASN A 852 1.24 3.36 -17.98
CA ASN A 852 2.01 4.16 -17.02
C ASN A 852 1.91 5.71 -17.00
N SER A 853 0.98 6.38 -17.70
CA SER A 853 0.75 7.81 -17.46
C SER A 853 -0.43 8.04 -16.52
N ALA A 854 -0.16 8.32 -15.25
CA ALA A 854 -1.18 8.86 -14.36
C ALA A 854 -1.33 10.36 -14.59
N ARG A 855 -2.56 10.86 -14.64
CA ARG A 855 -2.85 12.28 -14.79
C ARG A 855 -3.53 12.77 -13.52
N TYR A 856 -3.17 13.95 -13.05
CA TYR A 856 -3.93 14.63 -12.01
C TYR A 856 -5.08 15.39 -12.66
N GLN A 857 -6.27 15.27 -12.08
CA GLN A 857 -7.46 15.99 -12.49
C GLN A 857 -8.07 16.67 -11.28
N ALA A 858 -8.62 17.88 -11.47
CA ALA A 858 -9.42 18.54 -10.46
C ALA A 858 -10.61 17.63 -10.09
N LEU A 859 -10.73 17.34 -8.80
CA LEU A 859 -11.85 16.60 -8.23
C LEU A 859 -13.03 17.56 -8.05
N LEU A 860 -14.21 17.04 -8.34
CA LEU A 860 -15.45 17.69 -7.98
C LEU A 860 -15.72 17.51 -6.49
N ASP A 861 -16.50 18.43 -5.93
CA ASP A 861 -16.92 18.38 -4.52
C ASP A 861 -17.67 17.07 -4.18
N THR A 862 -18.24 16.41 -5.18
CA THR A 862 -18.93 15.12 -5.09
C THR A 862 -18.05 13.90 -5.32
N ASP A 863 -16.79 14.08 -5.72
CA ASP A 863 -15.90 12.96 -5.99
C ASP A 863 -15.46 12.34 -4.67
N ASP A 864 -15.57 11.02 -4.57
CA ASP A 864 -15.12 10.28 -3.40
C ASP A 864 -13.60 10.38 -3.27
N LEU A 865 -13.18 10.69 -2.04
CA LEU A 865 -11.79 10.60 -1.64
C LEU A 865 -11.49 9.20 -1.10
N GLU A 866 -10.34 8.71 -1.49
CA GLU A 866 -9.76 7.45 -1.05
C GLU A 866 -8.84 7.73 0.14
N PHE A 867 -9.25 7.28 1.31
CA PHE A 867 -8.49 7.41 2.55
C PHE A 867 -7.19 6.61 2.52
N GLY A 868 -6.08 7.24 2.91
CA GLY A 868 -4.72 6.72 2.74
C GLY A 868 -4.03 7.19 1.46
N LYS A 869 -4.64 8.09 0.67
CA LYS A 869 -4.02 8.77 -0.48
C LYS A 869 -3.75 10.25 -0.20
N ALA A 870 -2.82 10.82 -0.97
CA ALA A 870 -2.53 12.25 -1.00
C ALA A 870 -3.21 12.94 -2.20
N TYR A 871 -3.64 14.17 -1.98
CA TYR A 871 -4.39 15.02 -2.91
C TYR A 871 -3.73 16.40 -3.01
N TRP A 872 -3.70 16.97 -4.21
CA TRP A 872 -3.09 18.28 -4.43
C TRP A 872 -4.12 19.39 -4.37
N LEU A 873 -3.89 20.39 -3.54
CA LEU A 873 -4.62 21.63 -3.57
C LEU A 873 -3.94 22.65 -4.48
N VAL A 874 -4.66 23.20 -5.44
CA VAL A 874 -4.08 24.04 -6.49
C VAL A 874 -4.94 25.28 -6.70
N ASN A 875 -4.34 26.47 -6.68
CA ASN A 875 -5.01 27.72 -7.02
C ASN A 875 -5.22 27.85 -8.55
N ALA A 876 -6.48 28.05 -8.96
CA ALA A 876 -7.07 27.86 -10.29
C ALA A 876 -6.89 29.04 -11.25
N MET A 877 -6.12 30.08 -10.88
CA MET A 877 -5.70 31.09 -11.87
C MET A 877 -4.70 30.54 -12.91
N ALA A 878 -4.24 29.30 -12.78
CA ALA A 878 -3.48 28.60 -13.80
C ALA A 878 -4.40 27.83 -14.76
N ASN A 879 -4.84 28.49 -15.84
CA ASN A 879 -5.42 27.84 -17.03
C ASN A 879 -4.44 26.93 -17.80
N ASP A 880 -3.37 26.47 -17.15
CA ASP A 880 -2.27 25.76 -17.80
C ASP A 880 -2.36 24.27 -17.49
N VAL A 881 -2.89 23.54 -18.46
CA VAL A 881 -3.00 22.07 -18.53
C VAL A 881 -1.63 21.38 -18.42
N ASN A 882 -0.53 22.14 -18.33
CA ASN A 882 0.86 21.66 -18.26
C ASN A 882 1.44 21.55 -16.84
N TYR A 883 0.75 21.98 -15.78
CA TYR A 883 1.27 21.83 -14.41
C TYR A 883 1.27 20.36 -13.92
N SER A 884 0.54 19.48 -14.59
CA SER A 884 0.43 18.05 -14.24
C SER A 884 1.74 17.26 -14.37
N ALA A 885 2.74 17.78 -15.09
CA ALA A 885 4.02 17.10 -15.27
C ALA A 885 4.96 17.17 -14.04
N ASN A 886 4.68 18.09 -13.09
CA ASN A 886 5.54 18.37 -11.94
C ASN A 886 4.90 18.00 -10.58
N LEU A 887 3.70 17.41 -10.57
CA LEU A 887 3.03 16.98 -9.35
C LEU A 887 3.45 15.54 -9.01
N LYS A 888 4.35 15.38 -8.03
CA LYS A 888 4.82 14.05 -7.56
C LYS A 888 3.93 13.47 -6.44
N THR A 889 4.09 12.18 -6.21
CA THR A 889 3.30 11.35 -5.27
C THR A 889 3.86 11.42 -3.86
N MET A 890 2.98 11.52 -2.86
CA MET A 890 3.30 11.30 -1.44
C MET A 890 2.50 10.08 -0.97
N ASP A 891 3.17 9.12 -0.33
CA ASP A 891 2.52 7.97 0.29
C ASP A 891 2.38 8.25 1.80
N PHE A 892 1.13 8.34 2.27
CA PHE A 892 0.84 8.50 3.70
C PHE A 892 1.07 7.20 4.49
N ASN A 893 1.36 6.08 3.82
CA ASN A 893 1.67 4.80 4.44
C ASN A 893 3.18 4.51 4.53
N ASP A 894 4.05 5.38 4.03
CA ASP A 894 5.50 5.16 4.12
C ASP A 894 5.99 5.53 5.53
N THR A 895 5.74 4.62 6.47
CA THR A 895 6.08 4.82 7.87
C THR A 895 7.58 4.58 8.08
N ILE A 896 8.40 5.61 7.89
CA ILE A 896 9.73 5.64 8.51
C ILE A 896 9.52 5.84 10.02
N ARG A 897 9.40 4.73 10.76
CA ARG A 897 9.13 4.70 12.21
C ARG A 897 10.38 4.97 13.07
N SER A 898 11.57 5.02 12.48
CA SER A 898 12.84 4.86 13.22
C SER A 898 13.52 6.14 13.74
N TYR A 899 13.01 7.36 13.50
CA TYR A 899 13.74 8.58 13.91
C TYR A 899 13.26 9.23 15.24
N PRO A 900 14.18 9.70 16.12
CA PRO A 900 13.84 10.34 17.40
C PRO A 900 12.95 11.59 17.31
N ALA A 901 12.99 12.33 16.18
CA ALA A 901 12.08 13.45 15.94
C ALA A 901 10.62 12.98 15.78
N CYS A 902 10.42 11.76 15.26
CA CYS A 902 9.13 11.10 15.06
C CYS A 902 8.57 10.45 16.33
N GLN A 903 9.38 10.30 17.38
CA GLN A 903 8.98 9.67 18.65
C GLN A 903 8.27 10.62 19.63
N SER A 904 8.30 11.94 19.40
CA SER A 904 7.89 12.89 20.45
C SER A 904 6.39 12.99 20.71
N LYS A 905 5.52 12.59 19.76
CA LYS A 905 4.07 12.35 19.95
C LYS A 905 3.47 11.45 18.85
N ASN A 906 3.07 10.24 19.20
CA ASN A 906 2.36 9.25 18.35
C ASN A 906 3.14 8.55 17.20
N GLY A 907 4.46 8.76 17.05
CA GLY A 907 5.31 7.84 16.27
C GLY A 907 5.19 7.94 14.74
N LYS A 908 4.69 9.04 14.17
CA LYS A 908 4.46 9.18 12.73
C LYS A 908 5.06 10.48 12.18
N CYS A 909 5.80 10.37 11.08
CA CYS A 909 6.37 11.47 10.30
C CYS A 909 5.87 11.40 8.85
N ILE A 910 5.95 12.52 8.14
CA ILE A 910 5.68 12.61 6.70
C ILE A 910 6.95 13.03 5.96
N LEU A 911 7.15 12.48 4.76
CA LEU A 911 8.18 12.90 3.82
C LEU A 911 7.60 13.92 2.84
N VAL A 912 8.26 15.06 2.71
CA VAL A 912 7.89 16.15 1.81
C VAL A 912 8.98 16.32 0.77
N ASP A 913 8.72 15.92 -0.48
CA ASP A 913 9.65 16.16 -1.58
C ASP A 913 9.86 17.67 -1.83
N LEU A 914 11.11 18.06 -2.06
CA LEU A 914 11.47 19.43 -2.42
C LEU A 914 11.64 19.59 -3.94
N VAL A 915 11.20 20.72 -4.48
CA VAL A 915 11.27 20.98 -5.92
C VAL A 915 12.51 21.80 -6.27
N GLU A 916 13.28 21.31 -7.25
CA GLU A 916 14.30 22.08 -7.96
C GLU A 916 13.60 23.08 -8.91
N PRO A 917 13.77 24.41 -8.74
CA PRO A 917 13.17 25.39 -9.61
C PRO A 917 13.84 25.29 -10.97
N ASN A 918 13.02 25.12 -12.01
CA ASN A 918 13.43 25.23 -13.41
C ASN A 918 14.01 26.63 -13.67
N GLY A 919 15.33 26.78 -13.50
CA GLY A 919 16.04 28.03 -13.68
C GLY A 919 17.55 27.81 -13.68
N THR A 920 18.12 27.72 -14.86
CA THR A 920 19.57 27.66 -15.09
C THR A 920 20.25 28.98 -14.70
N ASP A 921 20.63 29.16 -13.44
CA ASP A 921 21.67 30.11 -13.09
C ASP A 921 23.03 29.39 -13.09
N VAL A 922 23.75 29.59 -14.19
CA VAL A 922 25.03 28.95 -14.47
C VAL A 922 26.08 29.51 -13.50
N GLY A 923 26.23 28.85 -12.34
CA GLY A 923 27.33 29.08 -11.39
C GLY A 923 26.97 29.42 -9.94
N GLY A 924 25.70 29.35 -9.54
CA GLY A 924 25.24 29.56 -8.15
C GLY A 924 24.76 28.27 -7.44
N PRO A 925 24.56 28.29 -6.10
CA PRO A 925 24.01 27.17 -5.33
C PRO A 925 22.55 26.87 -5.72
N TYR A 926 22.12 25.61 -5.57
CA TYR A 926 20.78 25.15 -5.98
C TYR A 926 19.76 25.41 -4.87
N ILE A 927 18.73 26.19 -5.18
CA ILE A 927 17.66 26.58 -4.24
C ILE A 927 16.52 25.56 -4.38
N TYR A 928 16.17 24.82 -3.33
CA TYR A 928 15.05 23.87 -3.36
C TYR A 928 13.88 24.44 -2.58
N THR A 929 12.69 24.50 -3.20
CA THR A 929 11.53 25.21 -2.64
C THR A 929 10.44 24.28 -2.12
N MET A 930 9.80 24.70 -1.03
CA MET A 930 8.53 24.21 -0.53
C MET A 930 7.45 25.26 -0.75
N ALA A 931 6.49 24.95 -1.61
CA ALA A 931 5.24 25.70 -1.66
C ALA A 931 4.36 25.28 -0.48
N SER A 932 4.25 26.15 0.54
CA SER A 932 3.20 26.16 1.58
C SER A 932 2.84 24.80 2.21
N LEU A 933 3.38 24.53 3.40
CA LEU A 933 3.00 23.37 4.21
C LEU A 933 1.65 23.62 4.93
N PRO A 934 0.68 22.69 4.85
CA PRO A 934 -0.58 22.75 5.60
C PRO A 934 -0.38 22.22 7.02
N ILE A 935 0.34 22.97 7.85
CA ILE A 935 0.55 22.62 9.25
C ILE A 935 -0.48 23.37 10.10
N SER A 936 -1.17 22.66 11.01
CA SER A 936 -2.18 23.25 11.90
C SER A 936 -1.55 24.09 13.03
N LYS A 937 -0.25 23.85 13.31
CA LYS A 937 0.56 24.51 14.34
C LYS A 937 1.97 24.76 13.83
N PRO A 938 2.70 25.76 14.36
CA PRO A 938 4.10 25.97 14.02
C PRO A 938 4.99 24.77 14.40
N ILE A 939 5.89 24.37 13.51
CA ILE A 939 6.85 23.27 13.72
C ILE A 939 8.22 23.85 14.01
N TYR A 940 8.87 23.42 15.08
CA TYR A 940 10.22 23.90 15.41
C TYR A 940 11.25 23.28 14.46
N LEU A 941 12.21 24.08 13.99
CA LEU A 941 13.28 23.62 13.10
C LEU A 941 14.09 22.44 13.66
N LYS A 942 14.23 22.35 14.98
CA LYS A 942 14.91 21.22 15.64
C LYS A 942 14.23 19.86 15.38
N ASP A 943 12.95 19.88 15.03
CA ASP A 943 12.12 18.69 14.84
C ASP A 943 12.03 18.28 13.36
N ILE A 944 12.76 18.96 12.46
CA ILE A 944 12.80 18.68 11.02
C ILE A 944 14.11 17.97 10.66
N ARG A 945 14.06 17.06 9.68
CA ARG A 945 15.25 16.51 9.02
C ARG A 945 15.22 16.77 7.51
N VAL A 946 16.39 16.83 6.91
CA VAL A 946 16.56 16.87 5.45
C VAL A 946 16.97 15.48 4.99
N VAL A 947 16.29 14.96 3.99
CA VAL A 947 16.59 13.67 3.36
C VAL A 947 17.23 13.95 2.01
N ILE A 948 18.37 13.35 1.70
CA ILE A 948 19.09 13.56 0.43
C ILE A 948 19.52 12.17 -0.09
N ASP A 949 18.96 11.73 -1.23
CA ASP A 949 19.07 10.35 -1.76
C ASP A 949 18.74 9.30 -0.67
N ASP A 950 17.60 9.49 0.00
CA ASP A 950 17.06 8.63 1.06
C ASP A 950 17.87 8.58 2.39
N GLU A 951 18.97 9.34 2.48
CA GLU A 951 19.75 9.53 3.71
C GLU A 951 19.27 10.73 4.54
N VAL A 952 19.10 10.56 5.86
CA VAL A 952 18.46 11.56 6.74
C VAL A 952 19.48 12.32 7.59
N TYR A 953 19.45 13.65 7.52
CA TYR A 953 20.35 14.55 8.23
C TYR A 953 19.59 15.60 9.05
N THR A 954 20.13 16.03 10.19
CA THR A 954 19.76 17.36 10.72
C THR A 954 20.28 18.44 9.77
N PRO A 955 19.64 19.62 9.70
CA PRO A 955 20.15 20.73 8.87
C PRO A 955 21.62 21.08 9.18
N THR A 956 22.03 20.98 10.45
CA THR A 956 23.41 21.25 10.88
C THR A 956 24.40 20.16 10.44
N GLU A 957 24.01 18.87 10.48
CA GLU A 957 24.83 17.77 9.97
C GLU A 957 24.99 17.83 8.45
N ALA A 958 23.91 18.12 7.73
CA ALA A 958 23.94 18.27 6.28
C ALA A 958 24.86 19.42 5.82
N GLU A 959 24.89 20.53 6.56
CA GLU A 959 25.86 21.61 6.34
C GLU A 959 27.30 21.14 6.61
N ALA A 960 27.56 20.48 7.74
CA ALA A 960 28.89 19.98 8.10
C ALA A 960 29.46 18.99 7.07
N LEU A 961 28.59 18.21 6.43
CA LEU A 961 28.94 17.24 5.38
C LEU A 961 29.00 17.86 3.97
N GLY A 962 28.82 19.18 3.84
CA GLY A 962 28.84 19.86 2.54
C GLY A 962 27.69 19.42 1.63
N ARG A 963 26.55 19.04 2.22
CA ARG A 963 25.31 18.68 1.52
C ARG A 963 24.36 19.87 1.40
N LEU A 964 24.31 20.70 2.43
CA LEU A 964 23.70 22.04 2.40
C LEU A 964 24.79 23.11 2.36
N TYR A 965 24.49 24.22 1.68
CA TYR A 965 25.36 25.39 1.68
C TYR A 965 25.37 26.09 3.06
N ASN A 966 24.23 26.05 3.77
CA ASN A 966 24.06 26.49 5.15
C ASN A 966 22.86 25.75 5.78
N SER A 967 22.87 25.48 7.09
CA SER A 967 21.75 24.91 7.87
C SER A 967 20.51 25.82 7.99
N THR A 968 20.54 26.99 7.34
CA THR A 968 19.48 27.99 7.36
C THR A 968 18.34 27.61 6.42
N ILE A 969 17.13 27.47 6.96
CA ILE A 969 15.90 27.43 6.17
C ILE A 969 15.45 28.86 5.93
N TRP A 970 15.19 29.23 4.69
CA TRP A 970 14.73 30.56 4.33
C TRP A 970 13.22 30.57 4.14
N ARG A 971 12.57 31.55 4.75
CA ARG A 971 11.13 31.76 4.69
C ARG A 971 10.83 32.90 3.72
N TYR A 972 9.85 32.71 2.84
CA TYR A 972 9.27 33.82 2.09
C TYR A 972 8.52 34.76 3.04
N ASP A 973 8.84 36.05 2.97
CA ASP A 973 8.10 37.10 3.68
C ASP A 973 6.72 37.32 3.04
N GLN A 974 5.83 38.05 3.75
CA GLN A 974 4.41 38.23 3.36
C GLN A 974 4.21 38.75 1.92
N ASP A 975 5.20 39.46 1.38
CA ASP A 975 5.14 40.05 0.03
C ASP A 975 5.57 39.07 -1.09
N GLY A 976 6.01 37.86 -0.74
CA GLY A 976 6.50 36.85 -1.68
C GLY A 976 7.80 37.19 -2.43
N LYS A 977 8.41 38.35 -2.13
CA LYS A 977 9.61 38.89 -2.81
C LYS A 977 10.86 38.96 -1.94
N ASN A 978 10.69 38.96 -0.61
CA ASN A 978 11.77 39.06 0.37
C ASN A 978 11.87 37.76 1.18
N TYR A 979 13.02 37.56 1.82
CA TYR A 979 13.32 36.34 2.55
C TYR A 979 13.84 36.64 3.95
N THR A 980 13.34 35.90 4.94
CA THR A 980 13.88 35.89 6.30
C THR A 980 14.55 34.54 6.56
N SER A 981 15.77 34.56 7.08
CA SER A 981 16.46 33.35 7.53
C SER A 981 15.83 32.81 8.81
N LEU A 982 15.65 31.50 8.90
CA LEU A 982 15.30 30.80 10.12
C LEU A 982 16.54 30.06 10.63
N ALA A 983 16.84 30.23 11.92
CA ALA A 983 18.03 29.64 12.53
C ALA A 983 17.67 28.87 13.80
N PRO A 984 18.07 27.59 13.94
CA PRO A 984 17.99 26.90 15.21
C PRO A 984 18.99 27.57 16.17
N ASN A 985 18.48 28.30 17.16
CA ASN A 985 19.21 28.85 18.33
C ASN A 985 19.78 30.27 18.25
N THR A 986 19.32 31.15 17.35
CA THR A 986 19.71 32.57 17.36
C THR A 986 18.67 33.45 18.06
N PRO A 987 18.99 34.13 19.18
CA PRO A 987 18.04 35.01 19.88
C PRO A 987 17.53 36.14 18.97
N GLY A 988 16.20 36.24 18.83
CA GLY A 988 15.55 37.27 18.01
C GLY A 988 15.29 36.89 16.54
N ILE A 989 15.70 35.70 16.10
CA ILE A 989 15.37 35.15 14.77
C ILE A 989 14.28 34.08 14.92
N PRO A 990 13.22 34.07 14.08
CA PRO A 990 12.19 33.02 14.14
C PRO A 990 12.79 31.62 13.90
N ASN A 991 12.37 30.63 14.68
CA ASN A 991 12.90 29.26 14.64
C ASN A 991 11.84 28.18 14.37
N THR A 992 10.69 28.60 13.81
CA THR A 992 9.57 27.72 13.46
C THR A 992 9.20 27.87 11.99
N ILE A 993 8.77 26.76 11.39
CA ILE A 993 7.94 26.75 10.19
C ILE A 993 6.52 27.09 10.63
N GLU A 994 5.91 28.08 9.98
CA GLU A 994 4.58 28.62 10.24
C GLU A 994 3.61 28.11 9.15
N PRO A 995 2.33 27.95 9.49
CA PRO A 995 1.30 27.61 8.52
C PRO A 995 1.30 28.55 7.31
N CYS A 996 1.01 28.01 6.13
CA CYS A 996 0.72 28.78 4.91
C CYS A 996 1.86 29.68 4.39
N ARG A 997 3.12 29.38 4.73
CA ARG A 997 4.30 30.08 4.20
C ARG A 997 5.14 29.22 3.27
N GLY A 998 5.78 29.85 2.28
CA GLY A 998 6.77 29.19 1.44
C GLY A 998 8.13 29.16 2.13
N TYR A 999 8.86 28.08 1.92
CA TYR A 999 10.21 27.91 2.47
C TYR A 999 11.15 27.44 1.38
N TRP A 1000 12.45 27.63 1.56
CA TRP A 1000 13.46 27.02 0.70
C TRP A 1000 14.72 26.73 1.50
N ILE A 1001 15.51 25.77 0.97
CA ILE A 1001 16.83 25.43 1.47
C ILE A 1001 17.86 25.56 0.35
N GLU A 1002 19.10 25.81 0.74
CA GLU A 1002 20.20 25.99 -0.18
C GLU A 1002 21.08 24.73 -0.18
N LEU A 1003 21.07 23.99 -1.29
CA LEU A 1003 21.94 22.83 -1.44
C LEU A 1003 23.34 23.27 -1.85
N ASP A 1004 24.34 22.55 -1.32
CA ASP A 1004 25.68 22.64 -1.86
C ASP A 1004 25.71 22.10 -3.30
N LYS A 1005 26.61 22.62 -4.14
CA LYS A 1005 26.80 22.17 -5.53
C LYS A 1005 27.02 20.65 -5.65
N ASN A 1006 27.54 20.00 -4.61
CA ASN A 1006 27.79 18.55 -4.58
C ASN A 1006 26.51 17.73 -4.38
N SER A 1007 25.40 18.38 -4.06
CA SER A 1007 24.07 17.78 -3.92
C SER A 1007 23.13 18.09 -5.09
N ALA A 1008 23.67 18.66 -6.18
CA ALA A 1008 22.92 18.95 -7.39
C ALA A 1008 22.38 17.67 -8.06
N GLY A 1009 21.10 17.65 -8.44
CA GLY A 1009 20.46 16.52 -9.11
C GLY A 1009 20.15 15.31 -8.22
N LYS A 1010 20.28 15.45 -6.89
CA LYS A 1010 19.89 14.44 -5.90
C LYS A 1010 18.42 14.56 -5.53
N ASP A 1011 17.81 13.46 -5.09
CA ASP A 1011 16.45 13.50 -4.56
C ASP A 1011 16.49 14.12 -3.16
N VAL A 1012 15.77 15.21 -2.94
CA VAL A 1012 15.80 15.93 -1.66
C VAL A 1012 14.40 16.06 -1.08
N LYS A 1013 14.23 15.59 0.16
CA LYS A 1013 12.97 15.62 0.90
C LYS A 1013 13.17 16.28 2.27
N LEU A 1014 12.08 16.66 2.92
CA LEU A 1014 12.06 16.96 4.35
C LEU A 1014 11.26 15.90 5.09
N LEU A 1015 11.80 15.44 6.21
CA LEU A 1015 11.06 14.62 7.16
C LEU A 1015 10.50 15.53 8.26
N ILE A 1016 9.18 15.52 8.43
CA ILE A 1016 8.44 16.42 9.32
C ILE A 1016 7.49 15.59 10.21
N PRO A 1017 7.28 15.94 11.49
CA PRO A 1017 6.26 15.28 12.34
C PRO A 1017 4.85 15.37 11.72
N GLN A 1018 4.03 14.32 11.89
CA GLN A 1018 2.69 14.22 11.26
C GLN A 1018 1.61 15.12 11.91
N GLU A 1019 1.77 15.56 13.16
CA GLU A 1019 0.74 16.31 13.93
C GLU A 1019 0.46 17.75 13.49
#